data_AF-A0A7N6B801-F1
#
_entry.id   AF-A0A7N6B801-F1
#
_cell.length_a   1.000
_cell.length_b   1.000
_cell.length_c   1.000
_cell.angle_alpha   90.00
_cell.angle_beta   90.00
_cell.angle_gamma   90.00
#
_symmetry.space_group_name_H-M   'P 1'
#
loop_
_entity.id
_entity.type
_entity.pdbx_description
1 polymer ?
#
loop_
_entity_poly.entity_id
_entity_poly.type
_entity_poly.pdbx_seq_one_letter_code
_entity_poly.pdbx_strand_id
1 'polypeptide(L)'
;MSASTRPIRDRSTVGRFPSVTLGFGEDTEEEKEQPKENNAQKENACQQWLRKVCRCCHPKSNEDDNAETLVTGSTTDLDKEDEKNDRKPVTTDIDINGNRHIGEVVLFMKANKVPDFTLSYIFVFTELLLKVRSINLMKSKSGENRTEHHTNRYHGDDFVIRRGQNFQLWITLSRPFNPNTDKLHLELKTGPLPTVSKETHVIIPLVEALEGNRWEAAVVAQDDKRLNLSVNSSPSAVIGRYQLTVETNCANGPASFTADPANDIYMLFNPWCEGDTVFMDSEDVRQEYVLNDVGRIYYGTENQIGARTWNYGQFDNGILAACLYILEKSGTLPSGWGDSVNVVRIISAMVNSPDDQGVLEGNWSGDYSGGTSPTAWSGSVEILKAYHKNKGSPVKYGQCWVFAGVVTTVLRCLGIPCRPVTNFNSAHDTDVSLTTDVYLDENLEPIDHLNADSIWNFHVWNDCWMARPDLPPGNGGWQAVDATPQETSQGSYRCGPASLAAVRNGQVYLKYDCPFVFAEVNSDKIYWQKNANGTFTQIYSEKKTVGHYISTKAVGSDERNDITDLYKYPEGTEEERIAVETACRYGSKASAFSSSKAEDVSVEVTMDGQGPTMGNDAELTITLRNSSSEKRTVTLNSQAVVMYYTGVPKATVRKHTVEVDVPPKSGETAYKDYKDQLVDQAALMLTLSGRVRETQQVQATQFSFRLRTPDLIIKASKTPIGKAVVGEKTAIEISFTNPLPQVLKAVTFNMEGLGLLTARKIKYGDIGSRASVSLTEYFIPTLPGPRKLLASLDCKQLTQVHGVTDITVEEKSNSSVGRSEQGSTIYGSISNDFCF
;
A
#
# COMPACT_ATOMS: atom_id res chain seq x y z
N MET A 1 -10.78 -13.57 58.12
CA MET A 1 -10.83 -12.10 58.12
C MET A 1 -9.41 -11.55 58.02
N SER A 2 -9.02 -11.10 56.83
CA SER A 2 -8.28 -9.86 56.55
C SER A 2 -7.93 -9.91 55.05
N ALA A 3 -8.38 -8.90 54.31
CA ALA A 3 -8.11 -8.75 52.89
C ALA A 3 -6.70 -8.17 52.70
N SER A 4 -5.95 -8.66 51.72
CA SER A 4 -4.81 -7.94 51.17
C SER A 4 -4.70 -8.19 49.66
N THR A 5 -4.63 -7.07 48.97
CA THR A 5 -4.70 -6.77 47.54
C THR A 5 -3.52 -7.33 46.73
N ARG A 6 -3.79 -7.81 45.52
CA ARG A 6 -2.78 -8.19 44.51
C ARG A 6 -2.11 -6.93 43.93
N PRO A 7 -0.79 -6.92 43.67
CA PRO A 7 -0.14 -5.80 43.01
C PRO A 7 -0.40 -5.83 41.50
N ILE A 8 -0.61 -4.64 40.95
CA ILE A 8 -0.72 -4.31 39.53
C ILE A 8 0.66 -4.51 38.90
N ARG A 9 0.72 -5.21 37.76
CA ARG A 9 1.93 -5.36 36.95
C ARG A 9 2.38 -4.00 36.45
N ASP A 10 3.63 -3.68 36.75
CA ASP A 10 4.29 -2.44 36.36
C ASP A 10 4.49 -2.35 34.83
N ARG A 11 4.15 -1.20 34.25
CA ARG A 11 4.28 -0.86 32.82
C ARG A 11 5.63 -0.16 32.52
N SER A 12 6.51 0.03 33.50
CA SER A 12 7.65 0.96 33.44
C SER A 12 8.91 0.49 32.69
N THR A 13 8.98 -0.74 32.18
CA THR A 13 10.26 -1.36 31.75
C THR A 13 10.45 -1.57 30.25
N VAL A 14 9.49 -1.20 29.41
CA VAL A 14 9.66 -1.21 27.94
C VAL A 14 10.19 0.16 27.51
N GLY A 15 11.39 0.22 26.94
CA GLY A 15 11.92 1.41 26.26
C GLY A 15 12.79 2.40 27.07
N ARG A 16 13.27 2.07 28.27
CA ARG A 16 14.21 2.96 29.01
C ARG A 16 15.65 2.45 28.96
N PHE A 17 16.58 3.30 28.51
CA PHE A 17 18.01 3.12 28.77
C PHE A 17 18.34 3.57 30.21
N PRO A 18 19.19 2.85 30.97
CA PRO A 18 19.70 3.36 32.23
C PRO A 18 20.67 4.53 31.97
N SER A 19 20.49 5.62 32.70
CA SER A 19 21.42 6.76 32.75
C SER A 19 22.75 6.31 33.36
N VAL A 20 23.86 6.49 32.63
CA VAL A 20 25.21 6.19 33.13
C VAL A 20 25.73 7.39 33.90
N THR A 21 25.71 7.30 35.23
CA THR A 21 26.43 8.23 36.11
C THR A 21 27.84 7.68 36.31
N LEU A 22 28.86 8.37 35.78
CA LEU A 22 30.26 8.01 36.01
C LEU A 22 30.65 8.36 37.46
N GLY A 23 30.57 7.38 38.36
CA GLY A 23 31.13 7.45 39.70
C GLY A 23 32.60 7.06 39.70
N PHE A 24 33.48 7.99 40.05
CA PHE A 24 34.86 7.67 40.44
C PHE A 24 34.83 7.10 41.87
N GLY A 25 35.33 5.89 42.07
CA GLY A 25 35.43 5.28 43.40
C GLY A 25 36.34 4.05 43.39
N GLU A 26 37.33 4.09 44.28
CA GLU A 26 38.50 3.22 44.40
C GLU A 26 38.17 1.79 44.86
N ASP A 27 39.00 0.85 44.41
CA ASP A 27 39.01 -0.57 44.78
C ASP A 27 39.28 -0.78 46.28
N THR A 28 38.54 -1.69 46.93
CA THR A 28 39.04 -2.49 48.05
C THR A 28 38.29 -3.83 48.15
N GLU A 29 39.05 -4.92 48.16
CA GLU A 29 38.63 -6.30 48.40
C GLU A 29 38.44 -6.60 49.90
N GLU A 30 37.54 -7.52 50.26
CA GLU A 30 37.70 -8.39 51.44
C GLU A 30 36.86 -9.69 51.35
N GLU A 31 37.42 -10.77 51.92
CA GLU A 31 37.09 -12.20 51.76
C GLU A 31 36.14 -12.84 52.82
N LYS A 32 35.53 -13.99 52.44
CA LYS A 32 35.11 -15.21 53.22
C LYS A 32 33.89 -15.11 54.15
N GLU A 33 33.04 -16.14 54.40
CA GLU A 33 33.22 -17.60 54.51
C GLU A 33 31.84 -18.36 54.53
N GLN A 34 31.80 -19.67 54.23
CA GLN A 34 30.61 -20.57 54.31
C GLN A 34 30.37 -21.16 55.72
N PRO A 35 29.20 -21.78 56.01
CA PRO A 35 29.20 -23.27 56.11
C PRO A 35 27.89 -24.05 55.80
N LYS A 36 28.11 -25.22 55.15
CA LYS A 36 27.58 -26.62 55.37
C LYS A 36 26.10 -27.03 55.21
N GLU A 37 25.96 -28.12 54.43
CA GLU A 37 24.79 -28.97 54.14
C GLU A 37 24.32 -29.88 55.29
N ASN A 38 23.05 -30.31 55.24
CA ASN A 38 22.62 -31.66 55.64
C ASN A 38 21.32 -32.10 54.93
N ASN A 39 21.32 -33.36 54.44
CA ASN A 39 20.31 -34.05 53.64
C ASN A 39 19.13 -34.62 54.46
N ALA A 40 17.89 -34.56 53.92
CA ALA A 40 16.88 -35.63 54.01
C ALA A 40 15.65 -35.34 53.11
N GLN A 41 15.29 -36.28 52.24
CA GLN A 41 14.14 -36.25 51.33
C GLN A 41 12.78 -36.23 52.06
N LYS A 42 11.86 -35.36 51.63
CA LYS A 42 10.40 -35.51 51.75
C LYS A 42 9.72 -34.96 50.49
N GLU A 43 8.75 -35.72 49.99
CA GLU A 43 8.00 -35.51 48.74
C GLU A 43 7.38 -34.12 48.60
N ASN A 44 7.45 -33.55 47.39
CA ASN A 44 6.95 -32.23 47.04
C ASN A 44 5.47 -32.25 46.59
N ALA A 45 4.75 -31.19 46.97
CA ALA A 45 3.31 -30.97 46.81
C ALA A 45 2.76 -31.01 45.36
N CYS A 46 3.61 -31.12 44.34
CA CYS A 46 3.20 -31.34 42.95
C CYS A 46 2.66 -32.76 42.69
N GLN A 47 2.97 -33.75 43.53
CA GLN A 47 2.35 -35.09 43.47
C GLN A 47 0.98 -35.17 44.17
N GLN A 48 0.57 -34.13 44.92
CA GLN A 48 -0.78 -34.05 45.51
C GLN A 48 -1.79 -33.32 44.61
N TRP A 49 -1.33 -32.54 43.62
CA TRP A 49 -2.23 -31.77 42.75
C TRP A 49 -2.73 -32.57 41.54
N LEU A 50 -1.94 -33.52 41.04
CA LEU A 50 -2.26 -34.39 39.89
C LEU A 50 -3.35 -35.46 40.16
N ARG A 51 -4.01 -35.42 41.32
CA ARG A 51 -5.15 -36.27 41.68
C ARG A 51 -6.51 -35.56 41.64
N LYS A 52 -6.60 -34.33 41.12
CA LYS A 52 -7.81 -33.50 41.25
C LYS A 52 -8.43 -32.93 39.96
N VAL A 53 -8.38 -33.64 38.82
CA VAL A 53 -9.32 -33.35 37.72
C VAL A 53 -9.79 -34.62 37.00
N CYS A 54 -10.99 -35.06 37.41
CA CYS A 54 -12.03 -35.84 36.74
C CYS A 54 -11.86 -37.34 36.43
N ARG A 55 -12.69 -38.16 37.10
CA ARG A 55 -13.34 -39.36 36.53
C ARG A 55 -14.69 -39.60 37.19
N CYS A 56 -15.67 -39.88 36.33
CA CYS A 56 -17.02 -40.30 36.63
C CYS A 56 -17.05 -41.49 37.61
N CYS A 57 -17.95 -41.49 38.60
CA CYS A 57 -18.94 -42.56 38.90
C CYS A 57 -19.42 -42.60 40.38
N HIS A 58 -20.67 -42.12 40.59
CA HIS A 58 -21.74 -42.64 41.50
C HIS A 58 -21.67 -42.39 43.04
N PRO A 59 -22.81 -42.43 43.79
CA PRO A 59 -24.15 -41.83 43.57
C PRO A 59 -24.80 -41.18 44.84
N LYS A 60 -25.66 -40.15 44.66
CA LYS A 60 -26.75 -39.61 45.55
C LYS A 60 -26.35 -39.17 46.99
N SER A 61 -26.98 -38.20 47.65
CA SER A 61 -28.36 -37.70 47.66
C SER A 61 -28.47 -36.28 48.28
N ASN A 62 -29.44 -35.53 47.76
CA ASN A 62 -30.40 -34.61 48.42
C ASN A 62 -30.00 -33.35 49.21
N GLU A 63 -30.87 -32.35 48.98
CA GLU A 63 -31.27 -31.24 49.86
C GLU A 63 -30.26 -30.09 50.05
N ASP A 64 -30.63 -28.82 50.07
CA ASP A 64 -31.82 -28.07 49.68
C ASP A 64 -31.41 -26.60 49.77
N ASP A 65 -32.21 -25.74 49.13
CA ASP A 65 -32.56 -24.40 49.59
C ASP A 65 -31.63 -23.17 49.43
N ASN A 66 -32.20 -22.23 48.64
CA ASN A 66 -32.54 -20.84 48.99
C ASN A 66 -31.38 -19.86 49.16
N ALA A 67 -31.26 -18.80 48.34
CA ALA A 67 -32.11 -17.59 48.23
C ALA A 67 -31.08 -16.43 48.30
N GLU A 68 -31.22 -15.20 47.84
CA GLU A 68 -32.16 -14.35 47.12
C GLU A 68 -31.30 -13.08 46.87
N THR A 69 -31.16 -12.57 45.64
CA THR A 69 -31.89 -11.42 45.07
C THR A 69 -31.26 -10.03 45.32
N LEU A 70 -31.44 -9.18 44.30
CA LEU A 70 -31.31 -7.71 44.18
C LEU A 70 -29.90 -7.24 43.75
N VAL A 71 -29.77 -6.42 42.70
CA VAL A 71 -30.31 -5.04 42.61
C VAL A 71 -30.38 -4.56 41.14
N THR A 72 -31.55 -4.00 40.77
CA THR A 72 -31.92 -2.89 39.84
C THR A 72 -31.05 -2.60 38.58
N GLY A 73 -31.56 -2.31 37.38
CA GLY A 73 -32.85 -1.76 36.95
C GLY A 73 -32.72 -0.32 36.43
N SER A 74 -32.78 -0.12 35.10
CA SER A 74 -33.47 0.97 34.36
C SER A 74 -33.19 0.77 32.86
N THR A 75 -34.10 0.45 31.92
CA THR A 75 -35.43 0.94 31.46
C THR A 75 -35.42 2.30 30.78
N THR A 76 -35.72 2.27 29.47
CA THR A 76 -36.75 3.04 28.75
C THR A 76 -36.82 2.49 27.31
N ASP A 77 -37.92 2.39 26.57
CA ASP A 77 -39.35 2.19 26.82
C ASP A 77 -40.02 2.06 25.41
N LEU A 78 -41.24 1.50 25.39
CA LEU A 78 -42.33 1.60 24.39
C LEU A 78 -42.52 0.44 23.36
N ASP A 79 -43.34 -0.56 23.75
CA ASP A 79 -44.77 -0.77 23.37
C ASP A 79 -45.19 -0.47 21.90
N LYS A 80 -45.99 -1.29 21.16
CA LYS A 80 -47.05 -2.26 21.52
C LYS A 80 -47.52 -3.12 20.31
N GLU A 81 -47.89 -4.37 20.61
CA GLU A 81 -49.05 -5.23 20.22
C GLU A 81 -49.59 -5.22 18.76
N ASP A 82 -49.92 -6.36 18.11
CA ASP A 82 -50.99 -7.31 18.49
C ASP A 82 -50.91 -8.73 17.83
N GLU A 83 -51.34 -9.74 18.61
CA GLU A 83 -52.03 -11.04 18.33
C GLU A 83 -51.52 -12.01 17.21
N LYS A 84 -51.48 -13.36 17.33
CA LYS A 84 -52.25 -14.34 18.12
C LYS A 84 -51.68 -15.79 18.01
N ASN A 85 -51.98 -16.59 19.04
CA ASN A 85 -52.10 -18.06 19.11
C ASN A 85 -50.87 -18.98 19.11
N ASP A 86 -50.64 -19.59 20.28
CA ASP A 86 -49.65 -20.64 20.51
C ASP A 86 -50.22 -21.71 21.46
N ARG A 87 -50.01 -22.99 21.13
CA ARG A 87 -50.05 -24.15 22.07
C ARG A 87 -49.45 -25.42 21.40
N LYS A 88 -48.12 -25.58 21.58
CA LYS A 88 -47.35 -26.79 21.99
C LYS A 88 -47.36 -28.07 21.09
N PRO A 89 -46.41 -29.04 21.22
CA PRO A 89 -45.18 -29.09 22.07
C PRO A 89 -43.92 -29.76 21.43
N VAL A 90 -42.85 -29.85 22.24
CA VAL A 90 -41.72 -30.83 22.23
C VAL A 90 -40.52 -30.57 21.30
N THR A 91 -39.39 -30.19 21.92
CA THR A 91 -38.03 -30.43 21.41
C THR A 91 -37.09 -30.70 22.59
N THR A 92 -36.37 -31.82 22.57
CA THR A 92 -35.04 -31.97 23.17
C THR A 92 -34.22 -33.01 22.40
N ASP A 93 -33.06 -32.55 21.97
CA ASP A 93 -31.77 -33.15 21.66
C ASP A 93 -31.49 -34.64 21.97
N ILE A 94 -30.76 -35.27 21.05
CA ILE A 94 -29.96 -36.49 21.28
C ILE A 94 -28.59 -36.35 20.58
N ASP A 95 -27.53 -36.42 21.40
CA ASP A 95 -26.13 -36.75 21.08
C ASP A 95 -25.95 -38.24 20.74
N ILE A 96 -25.03 -38.60 19.83
CA ILE A 96 -24.29 -39.88 19.91
C ILE A 96 -22.83 -39.71 19.43
N ASN A 97 -21.93 -40.24 20.25
CA ASN A 97 -20.47 -40.27 20.13
C ASN A 97 -19.99 -41.72 19.85
N GLY A 98 -18.92 -41.91 19.07
CA GLY A 98 -17.92 -42.98 19.29
C GLY A 98 -17.99 -44.33 18.55
N ASN A 99 -17.11 -44.48 17.55
CA ASN A 99 -16.05 -45.50 17.39
C ASN A 99 -16.38 -47.03 17.38
N ARG A 100 -16.00 -47.75 16.31
CA ARG A 100 -15.32 -49.07 16.40
C ARG A 100 -14.71 -49.60 15.09
N HIS A 101 -13.65 -50.37 15.31
CA HIS A 101 -12.72 -51.11 14.46
C HIS A 101 -13.25 -51.92 13.26
N ILE A 102 -12.42 -51.89 12.21
CA ILE A 102 -11.80 -53.00 11.46
C ILE A 102 -12.59 -54.33 11.40
N GLY A 103 -13.10 -54.63 10.20
CA GLY A 103 -13.39 -55.98 9.74
C GLY A 103 -13.07 -56.06 8.25
N GLU A 104 -12.02 -56.81 7.90
CA GLU A 104 -11.79 -57.28 6.53
C GLU A 104 -13.01 -58.05 6.05
N VAL A 105 -13.62 -57.60 4.94
CA VAL A 105 -14.54 -58.42 4.16
C VAL A 105 -13.88 -58.64 2.80
N VAL A 106 -13.24 -59.80 2.67
CA VAL A 106 -12.79 -60.36 1.39
C VAL A 106 -14.03 -60.69 0.57
N LEU A 107 -14.34 -59.85 -0.42
CA LEU A 107 -15.38 -60.13 -1.39
C LEU A 107 -14.76 -60.92 -2.56
N PHE A 108 -14.97 -62.23 -2.60
CA PHE A 108 -14.71 -63.05 -3.78
C PHE A 108 -15.71 -62.66 -4.88
N MET A 109 -15.31 -61.76 -5.79
CA MET A 109 -15.99 -61.62 -7.07
C MET A 109 -15.40 -62.62 -8.06
N LYS A 110 -16.21 -63.64 -8.39
CA LYS A 110 -15.97 -64.54 -9.52
C LYS A 110 -15.83 -63.73 -10.80
N ALA A 111 -14.73 -63.94 -11.51
CA ALA A 111 -14.49 -63.44 -12.85
C ALA A 111 -15.52 -64.03 -13.83
N ASN A 112 -16.49 -63.23 -14.24
CA ASN A 112 -17.21 -63.47 -15.49
C ASN A 112 -16.50 -62.66 -16.59
N LYS A 113 -15.94 -63.38 -17.57
CA LYS A 113 -15.39 -62.80 -18.81
C LYS A 113 -16.49 -61.98 -19.49
N VAL A 114 -16.36 -60.66 -19.40
CA VAL A 114 -16.99 -59.72 -20.34
C VAL A 114 -16.11 -59.70 -21.60
N PRO A 115 -16.65 -59.77 -22.82
CA PRO A 115 -15.84 -59.72 -24.03
C PRO A 115 -15.07 -58.40 -24.13
N ASP A 116 -13.84 -58.50 -24.63
CA ASP A 116 -12.77 -57.48 -24.77
C ASP A 116 -13.14 -56.20 -25.55
N PHE A 117 -14.41 -55.96 -25.86
CA PHE A 117 -14.88 -54.88 -26.72
C PHE A 117 -15.22 -53.58 -25.97
N THR A 118 -15.44 -53.61 -24.65
CA THR A 118 -15.74 -52.39 -23.86
C THR A 118 -14.50 -51.64 -23.41
N LEU A 119 -13.36 -52.34 -23.22
CA LEU A 119 -12.09 -51.71 -22.85
C LEU A 119 -11.48 -50.91 -23.99
N SER A 120 -11.60 -51.36 -25.25
CA SER A 120 -11.12 -50.58 -26.41
C SER A 120 -11.98 -49.33 -26.67
N TYR A 121 -13.30 -49.40 -26.47
CA TYR A 121 -14.19 -48.24 -26.61
C TYR A 121 -13.92 -47.18 -25.54
N ILE A 122 -13.69 -47.59 -24.28
CA ILE A 122 -13.29 -46.66 -23.20
C ILE A 122 -11.90 -46.07 -23.48
N PHE A 123 -10.95 -46.85 -23.99
CA PHE A 123 -9.61 -46.35 -24.37
C PHE A 123 -9.66 -45.32 -25.50
N VAL A 124 -10.47 -45.56 -26.55
CA VAL A 124 -10.61 -44.66 -27.71
C VAL A 124 -11.24 -43.32 -27.31
N PHE A 125 -12.22 -43.30 -26.40
CA PHE A 125 -12.78 -42.03 -25.90
C PHE A 125 -11.79 -41.24 -25.02
N THR A 126 -10.89 -41.91 -24.30
CA THR A 126 -9.90 -41.21 -23.46
C THR A 126 -8.79 -40.50 -24.23
N GLU A 127 -8.56 -40.84 -25.50
CA GLU A 127 -7.62 -40.16 -26.41
C GLU A 127 -8.21 -38.92 -27.09
N LEU A 128 -9.54 -38.77 -27.09
CA LEU A 128 -10.23 -37.65 -27.74
C LEU A 128 -10.42 -36.42 -26.83
N LEU A 129 -10.26 -36.58 -25.52
CA LEU A 129 -10.21 -35.49 -24.55
C LEU A 129 -8.88 -34.73 -24.67
N LEU A 130 -8.95 -33.41 -24.76
CA LEU A 130 -7.77 -32.58 -24.59
C LEU A 130 -7.37 -32.64 -23.12
N LYS A 131 -6.16 -33.11 -22.83
CA LYS A 131 -5.63 -33.23 -21.47
C LYS A 131 -4.26 -32.60 -21.43
N VAL A 132 -3.92 -31.93 -20.33
CA VAL A 132 -2.55 -31.50 -20.07
C VAL A 132 -1.76 -32.69 -19.54
N ARG A 133 -0.55 -32.87 -20.07
CA ARG A 133 0.41 -33.90 -19.67
C ARG A 133 1.50 -33.35 -18.75
N SER A 134 1.96 -32.13 -19.02
CA SER A 134 2.98 -31.45 -18.21
C SER A 134 2.98 -29.94 -18.43
N ILE A 135 3.53 -29.22 -17.46
CA ILE A 135 3.73 -27.78 -17.49
C ILE A 135 5.23 -27.51 -17.31
N ASN A 136 5.76 -26.57 -18.09
CA ASN A 136 7.11 -26.04 -17.91
C ASN A 136 7.02 -24.51 -17.78
N LEU A 137 7.20 -24.02 -16.55
CA LEU A 137 7.14 -22.60 -16.18
C LEU A 137 8.37 -21.78 -16.62
N MET A 138 9.32 -22.38 -17.35
CA MET A 138 10.58 -21.73 -17.76
C MET A 138 11.33 -21.09 -16.57
N LYS A 139 11.21 -21.71 -15.39
CA LYS A 139 11.59 -21.16 -14.08
C LYS A 139 13.09 -21.22 -13.74
N SER A 140 13.96 -21.53 -14.71
CA SER A 140 15.40 -21.57 -14.48
C SER A 140 15.94 -20.18 -14.11
N LYS A 141 16.95 -20.10 -13.24
CA LYS A 141 17.53 -18.82 -12.79
C LYS A 141 18.10 -17.96 -13.92
N SER A 142 18.67 -18.60 -14.94
CA SER A 142 19.18 -17.96 -16.15
C SER A 142 18.14 -17.85 -17.27
N GLY A 143 16.89 -18.25 -17.00
CA GLY A 143 15.79 -18.21 -17.95
C GLY A 143 15.10 -16.86 -17.97
N GLU A 144 14.50 -16.56 -19.12
CA GLU A 144 13.85 -15.28 -19.46
C GLU A 144 12.92 -14.77 -18.35
N ASN A 145 11.97 -15.60 -17.88
CA ASN A 145 11.03 -15.20 -16.82
C ASN A 145 11.75 -14.66 -15.56
N ARG A 146 12.73 -15.39 -15.00
CA ARG A 146 13.36 -14.95 -13.75
C ARG A 146 14.31 -13.78 -13.96
N THR A 147 14.95 -13.67 -15.12
CA THR A 147 15.82 -12.54 -15.45
C THR A 147 15.02 -11.26 -15.69
N GLU A 148 13.92 -11.31 -16.45
CA GLU A 148 13.10 -10.15 -16.77
C GLU A 148 12.27 -9.66 -15.58
N HIS A 149 11.84 -10.57 -14.70
CA HIS A 149 11.17 -10.19 -13.46
C HIS A 149 12.13 -9.79 -12.33
N HIS A 150 13.44 -9.78 -12.56
CA HIS A 150 14.44 -9.44 -11.53
C HIS A 150 14.31 -10.32 -10.27
N THR A 151 14.12 -11.63 -10.47
CA THR A 151 13.98 -12.65 -9.43
C THR A 151 14.99 -13.80 -9.57
N ASN A 152 15.95 -13.67 -10.50
CA ASN A 152 17.03 -14.62 -10.71
C ASN A 152 17.99 -14.75 -9.51
N ARG A 153 18.05 -13.75 -8.62
CA ARG A 153 18.89 -13.77 -7.40
C ARG A 153 18.35 -14.69 -6.30
N TYR A 154 17.04 -14.95 -6.24
CA TYR A 154 16.47 -15.82 -5.21
C TYR A 154 17.08 -17.23 -5.29
N HIS A 155 17.62 -17.71 -4.18
CA HIS A 155 18.18 -19.04 -4.07
C HIS A 155 17.05 -20.06 -3.90
N GLY A 156 16.91 -20.95 -4.88
CA GLY A 156 15.88 -22.00 -4.90
C GLY A 156 15.40 -22.25 -6.34
N ASP A 157 14.63 -23.32 -6.50
CA ASP A 157 14.02 -23.75 -7.77
C ASP A 157 12.55 -23.34 -7.91
N ASP A 158 12.07 -22.55 -6.95
CA ASP A 158 10.73 -21.97 -6.94
C ASP A 158 10.56 -20.99 -8.11
N PHE A 159 9.36 -20.95 -8.68
CA PHE A 159 9.04 -19.99 -9.74
C PHE A 159 8.59 -18.67 -9.13
N VAL A 160 9.52 -17.73 -9.02
CA VAL A 160 9.28 -16.40 -8.43
C VAL A 160 9.15 -15.36 -9.53
N ILE A 161 8.07 -14.59 -9.52
CA ILE A 161 7.77 -13.51 -10.48
C ILE A 161 7.19 -12.30 -9.76
N ARG A 162 7.04 -11.20 -10.49
CA ARG A 162 6.46 -9.94 -10.00
C ARG A 162 5.17 -9.62 -10.74
N ARG A 163 4.17 -9.13 -10.03
CA ARG A 163 2.84 -8.79 -10.59
C ARG A 163 2.91 -7.67 -11.63
N GLY A 164 1.89 -7.54 -12.47
CA GLY A 164 1.83 -6.48 -13.51
C GLY A 164 2.85 -6.64 -14.66
N GLN A 165 3.48 -7.81 -14.79
CA GLN A 165 4.43 -8.12 -15.86
C GLN A 165 4.13 -9.51 -16.41
N ASN A 166 4.33 -9.67 -17.72
CA ASN A 166 4.06 -10.91 -18.43
C ASN A 166 5.11 -11.98 -18.11
N PHE A 167 4.68 -13.23 -18.01
CA PHE A 167 5.56 -14.40 -17.94
C PHE A 167 5.13 -15.46 -18.96
N GLN A 168 6.04 -16.34 -19.35
CA GLN A 168 5.76 -17.40 -20.32
C GLN A 168 5.74 -18.80 -19.69
N LEU A 169 4.93 -19.70 -20.22
CA LEU A 169 4.94 -21.11 -19.84
C LEU A 169 4.57 -22.02 -21.00
N TRP A 170 5.16 -23.20 -21.03
CA TRP A 170 4.81 -24.25 -21.97
C TRP A 170 3.87 -25.26 -21.34
N ILE A 171 2.78 -25.57 -22.05
CA ILE A 171 1.86 -26.65 -21.72
C ILE A 171 2.04 -27.75 -22.76
N THR A 172 2.27 -28.99 -22.31
CA THR A 172 2.25 -30.16 -23.19
C THR A 172 0.89 -30.83 -23.10
N LEU A 173 0.20 -30.98 -24.24
CA LEU A 173 -1.16 -31.51 -24.34
C LEU A 173 -1.16 -32.97 -24.84
N SER A 174 -2.30 -33.65 -24.74
CA SER A 174 -2.50 -35.01 -25.27
C SER A 174 -2.46 -35.07 -26.79
N ARG A 175 -2.94 -34.01 -27.45
CA ARG A 175 -3.00 -33.79 -28.90
C ARG A 175 -2.80 -32.29 -29.20
N PRO A 176 -2.56 -31.89 -30.47
CA PRO A 176 -2.52 -30.48 -30.84
C PRO A 176 -3.78 -29.71 -30.43
N PHE A 177 -3.56 -28.47 -29.97
CA PHE A 177 -4.63 -27.54 -29.62
C PHE A 177 -5.33 -27.05 -30.89
N ASN A 178 -6.67 -27.06 -30.90
CA ASN A 178 -7.47 -26.47 -31.97
C ASN A 178 -8.33 -25.32 -31.40
N PRO A 179 -8.02 -24.05 -31.72
CA PRO A 179 -8.71 -22.90 -31.15
C PRO A 179 -10.20 -22.82 -31.53
N ASN A 180 -10.64 -23.52 -32.58
CA ASN A 180 -12.04 -23.52 -33.01
C ASN A 180 -12.91 -24.51 -32.22
N THR A 181 -12.31 -25.53 -31.61
CA THR A 181 -13.05 -26.63 -30.96
C THR A 181 -12.68 -26.82 -29.50
N ASP A 182 -11.53 -26.31 -29.09
CA ASP A 182 -10.98 -26.47 -27.75
C ASP A 182 -11.00 -25.15 -27.01
N LYS A 183 -11.35 -25.21 -25.72
CA LYS A 183 -11.22 -24.12 -24.77
C LYS A 183 -10.19 -24.53 -23.72
N LEU A 184 -9.37 -23.57 -23.32
CA LEU A 184 -8.39 -23.73 -22.25
C LEU A 184 -8.34 -22.43 -21.45
N HIS A 185 -8.26 -22.55 -20.13
CA HIS A 185 -8.00 -21.43 -19.24
C HIS A 185 -7.11 -21.87 -18.09
N LEU A 186 -6.36 -20.93 -17.51
CA LEU A 186 -5.56 -21.18 -16.31
C LEU A 186 -6.35 -20.75 -15.09
N GLU A 187 -6.15 -21.43 -13.96
CA GLU A 187 -6.63 -20.98 -12.66
C GLU A 187 -5.46 -20.83 -11.70
N LEU A 188 -5.39 -19.68 -11.05
CA LEU A 188 -4.45 -19.43 -9.95
C LEU A 188 -5.22 -19.29 -8.65
N LYS A 189 -4.87 -20.08 -7.64
CA LYS A 189 -5.53 -20.10 -6.33
C LYS A 189 -4.52 -19.80 -5.22
N THR A 190 -4.83 -18.85 -4.36
CA THR A 190 -4.02 -18.51 -3.19
C THR A 190 -4.86 -18.49 -1.91
N GLY A 191 -4.21 -18.83 -0.79
CA GLY A 191 -4.86 -18.93 0.52
C GLY A 191 -5.69 -20.20 0.74
N PRO A 192 -6.22 -20.38 1.96
CA PRO A 192 -6.95 -21.58 2.34
C PRO A 192 -8.37 -21.64 1.77
N LEU A 193 -8.98 -20.49 1.47
CA LEU A 193 -10.33 -20.37 0.90
C LEU A 193 -10.32 -19.41 -0.32
N PRO A 194 -9.79 -19.85 -1.47
CA PRO A 194 -9.73 -19.04 -2.69
C PRO A 194 -11.13 -18.68 -3.19
N THR A 195 -11.37 -17.41 -3.50
CA THR A 195 -12.65 -16.92 -4.05
C THR A 195 -12.42 -15.88 -5.13
N VAL A 196 -13.26 -15.91 -6.17
CA VAL A 196 -13.16 -15.00 -7.32
C VAL A 196 -13.43 -13.55 -6.92
N SER A 197 -14.44 -13.31 -6.08
CA SER A 197 -14.83 -11.97 -5.62
C SER A 197 -13.78 -11.28 -4.73
N LYS A 198 -12.78 -12.02 -4.25
CA LYS A 198 -11.66 -11.52 -3.45
C LYS A 198 -10.33 -11.61 -4.19
N GLU A 199 -10.36 -11.95 -5.48
CA GLU A 199 -9.19 -12.09 -6.35
C GLU A 199 -8.15 -13.11 -5.84
N THR A 200 -8.53 -13.99 -4.92
CA THR A 200 -7.70 -15.09 -4.43
C THR A 200 -7.89 -16.36 -5.25
N HIS A 201 -8.95 -16.45 -6.05
CA HIS A 201 -9.10 -17.39 -7.16
C HIS A 201 -9.21 -16.62 -8.46
N VAL A 202 -8.16 -16.66 -9.27
CA VAL A 202 -8.06 -15.96 -10.55
C VAL A 202 -8.29 -16.97 -11.67
N ILE A 203 -9.20 -16.64 -12.59
CA ILE A 203 -9.45 -17.40 -13.81
C ILE A 203 -8.87 -16.60 -14.97
N ILE A 204 -7.92 -17.18 -15.69
CA ILE A 204 -7.15 -16.54 -16.75
C ILE A 204 -7.60 -17.10 -18.10
N PRO A 205 -8.45 -16.39 -18.85
CA PRO A 205 -8.93 -16.85 -20.15
C PRO A 205 -7.83 -16.78 -21.20
N LEU A 206 -7.92 -17.64 -22.22
CA LEU A 206 -7.19 -17.48 -23.46
C LEU A 206 -7.83 -16.40 -24.35
N VAL A 207 -7.02 -15.46 -24.83
CA VAL A 207 -7.40 -14.37 -25.73
C VAL A 207 -6.51 -14.35 -26.97
N GLU A 208 -6.96 -13.68 -28.04
CA GLU A 208 -6.17 -13.57 -29.29
C GLU A 208 -4.95 -12.65 -29.12
N ALA A 209 -5.10 -11.57 -28.37
CA ALA A 209 -4.04 -10.63 -28.05
C ALA A 209 -4.22 -10.16 -26.61
N LEU A 210 -3.10 -9.98 -25.89
CA LEU A 210 -3.12 -9.51 -24.52
C LEU A 210 -3.47 -8.02 -24.46
N GLU A 211 -4.42 -7.67 -23.62
CA GLU A 211 -4.63 -6.29 -23.18
C GLU A 211 -3.82 -6.03 -21.91
N GLY A 212 -3.30 -4.80 -21.76
CA GLY A 212 -2.51 -4.43 -20.58
C GLY A 212 -3.33 -4.46 -19.28
N ASN A 213 -2.64 -4.67 -18.15
CA ASN A 213 -3.17 -4.52 -16.78
C ASN A 213 -4.28 -5.49 -16.33
N ARG A 214 -4.45 -6.66 -16.96
CA ARG A 214 -5.46 -7.65 -16.55
C ARG A 214 -4.96 -9.09 -16.71
N TRP A 215 -5.63 -10.01 -16.02
CA TRP A 215 -5.34 -11.43 -16.07
C TRP A 215 -5.84 -12.06 -17.37
N GLU A 216 -4.92 -12.30 -18.31
CA GLU A 216 -5.19 -12.89 -19.62
C GLU A 216 -4.01 -13.74 -20.06
N ALA A 217 -4.25 -14.72 -20.93
CA ALA A 217 -3.20 -15.51 -21.56
C ALA A 217 -3.38 -15.52 -23.08
N ALA A 218 -2.28 -15.42 -23.84
CA ALA A 218 -2.30 -15.51 -25.29
C ALA A 218 -1.32 -16.56 -25.78
N VAL A 219 -1.67 -17.24 -26.88
CA VAL A 219 -0.80 -18.23 -27.51
C VAL A 219 0.32 -17.51 -28.27
N VAL A 220 1.56 -17.74 -27.86
CA VAL A 220 2.76 -17.19 -28.51
C VAL A 220 3.26 -18.12 -29.60
N ALA A 221 3.25 -19.42 -29.33
CA ALA A 221 3.71 -20.44 -30.26
C ALA A 221 2.98 -21.76 -30.01
N GLN A 222 2.80 -22.53 -31.08
CA GLN A 222 2.31 -23.89 -31.02
C GLN A 222 3.27 -24.81 -31.78
N ASP A 223 3.75 -25.86 -31.11
CA ASP A 223 4.66 -26.87 -31.64
C ASP A 223 4.05 -28.25 -31.42
N ASP A 224 3.33 -28.75 -32.43
CA ASP A 224 2.53 -29.98 -32.37
C ASP A 224 1.60 -30.01 -31.14
N LYS A 225 1.98 -30.77 -30.11
CA LYS A 225 1.24 -30.94 -28.85
C LYS A 225 1.61 -29.92 -27.78
N ARG A 226 2.59 -29.05 -28.03
CA ARG A 226 3.08 -28.05 -27.07
C ARG A 226 2.52 -26.68 -27.40
N LEU A 227 2.04 -25.99 -26.36
CA LEU A 227 1.48 -24.66 -26.45
C LEU A 227 2.32 -23.72 -25.56
N ASN A 228 2.92 -22.69 -26.14
CA ASN A 228 3.57 -21.62 -25.38
C ASN A 228 2.56 -20.51 -25.13
N LEU A 229 2.34 -20.18 -23.86
CA LEU A 229 1.46 -19.12 -23.43
C LEU A 229 2.27 -17.97 -22.86
N SER A 230 1.94 -16.74 -23.25
CA SER A 230 2.31 -15.55 -22.48
C SER A 230 1.11 -15.18 -21.61
N VAL A 231 1.37 -15.02 -20.31
CA VAL A 231 0.35 -14.74 -19.29
C VAL A 231 0.60 -13.35 -18.73
N ASN A 232 -0.40 -12.48 -18.82
CA ASN A 232 -0.41 -11.18 -18.18
C ASN A 232 -0.99 -11.29 -16.76
N SER A 233 -0.43 -10.54 -15.82
CA SER A 233 -0.90 -10.45 -14.43
C SER A 233 -1.38 -9.03 -14.13
N SER A 234 -2.39 -8.89 -13.25
CA SER A 234 -2.79 -7.56 -12.78
C SER A 234 -1.67 -6.91 -11.94
N PRO A 235 -1.37 -5.61 -12.10
CA PRO A 235 -0.49 -4.86 -11.20
C PRO A 235 -1.01 -4.78 -9.75
N SER A 236 -2.30 -5.05 -9.52
CA SER A 236 -2.91 -5.10 -8.18
C SER A 236 -3.00 -6.52 -7.61
N ALA A 237 -2.47 -7.53 -8.31
CA ALA A 237 -2.60 -8.92 -7.88
C ALA A 237 -2.08 -9.11 -6.44
N VAL A 238 -2.77 -9.99 -5.71
CA VAL A 238 -2.36 -10.45 -4.38
C VAL A 238 -0.97 -11.07 -4.48
N ILE A 239 -0.07 -10.73 -3.56
CA ILE A 239 1.24 -11.38 -3.46
C ILE A 239 1.13 -12.68 -2.66
N GLY A 240 2.07 -13.59 -2.89
CA GLY A 240 2.16 -14.86 -2.17
C GLY A 240 2.25 -16.07 -3.08
N ARG A 241 1.95 -17.24 -2.50
CA ARG A 241 2.01 -18.53 -3.19
C ARG A 241 0.69 -18.82 -3.90
N TYR A 242 0.75 -19.11 -5.19
CA TYR A 242 -0.37 -19.51 -6.02
C TYR A 242 -0.20 -20.94 -6.51
N GLN A 243 -1.27 -21.71 -6.37
CA GLN A 243 -1.42 -23.02 -7.01
C GLN A 243 -1.94 -22.82 -8.43
N LEU A 244 -1.23 -23.38 -9.41
CA LEU A 244 -1.64 -23.38 -10.81
C LEU A 244 -2.46 -24.63 -11.14
N THR A 245 -3.62 -24.43 -11.75
CA THR A 245 -4.45 -25.48 -12.35
C THR A 245 -4.73 -25.08 -13.81
N VAL A 246 -4.85 -26.07 -14.69
CA VAL A 246 -5.22 -25.83 -16.09
C VAL A 246 -6.51 -26.58 -16.39
N GLU A 247 -7.51 -25.85 -16.81
CA GLU A 247 -8.80 -26.39 -17.22
C GLU A 247 -8.88 -26.42 -18.73
N THR A 248 -9.37 -27.52 -19.26
CA THR A 248 -9.59 -27.72 -20.69
C THR A 248 -11.02 -28.18 -20.93
N ASN A 249 -11.63 -27.75 -22.01
CA ASN A 249 -12.97 -28.17 -22.39
C ASN A 249 -13.05 -28.32 -23.92
N CYS A 250 -13.55 -29.46 -24.36
CA CYS A 250 -13.75 -29.77 -25.78
C CYS A 250 -15.10 -30.48 -25.97
N ALA A 251 -15.46 -30.79 -27.20
CA ALA A 251 -16.71 -31.51 -27.51
C ALA A 251 -16.88 -32.84 -26.74
N ASN A 252 -15.77 -33.46 -26.32
CA ASN A 252 -15.75 -34.74 -25.59
C ASN A 252 -15.78 -34.57 -24.06
N GLY A 253 -15.88 -33.34 -23.56
CA GLY A 253 -16.02 -33.00 -22.14
C GLY A 253 -14.86 -32.18 -21.57
N PRO A 254 -14.98 -31.77 -20.29
CA PRO A 254 -13.95 -31.04 -19.57
C PRO A 254 -12.88 -31.98 -18.99
N ALA A 255 -11.66 -31.46 -18.83
CA ALA A 255 -10.59 -32.09 -18.09
C ALA A 255 -9.77 -31.04 -17.32
N SER A 256 -9.43 -31.37 -16.08
CA SER A 256 -8.63 -30.54 -15.17
C SER A 256 -7.26 -31.19 -14.94
N PHE A 257 -6.21 -30.39 -15.03
CA PHE A 257 -4.87 -30.80 -14.62
C PHE A 257 -4.62 -30.38 -13.18
N THR A 258 -4.58 -31.37 -12.29
CA THR A 258 -4.40 -31.18 -10.86
C THR A 258 -3.10 -30.43 -10.54
N ALA A 259 -3.18 -29.49 -9.59
CA ALA A 259 -2.04 -28.75 -9.10
C ALA A 259 -0.92 -29.68 -8.57
N ASP A 260 0.27 -29.54 -9.14
CA ASP A 260 1.53 -30.08 -8.60
C ASP A 260 2.23 -28.94 -7.86
N PRO A 261 2.58 -29.09 -6.56
CA PRO A 261 3.32 -28.07 -5.82
C PRO A 261 4.63 -27.63 -6.50
N ALA A 262 5.24 -28.48 -7.35
CA ALA A 262 6.41 -28.09 -8.14
C ALA A 262 6.11 -26.99 -9.18
N ASN A 263 4.84 -26.76 -9.48
CA ASN A 263 4.33 -25.73 -10.38
C ASN A 263 3.71 -24.53 -9.63
N ASP A 264 3.92 -24.41 -8.32
CA ASP A 264 3.49 -23.24 -7.58
C ASP A 264 4.21 -21.98 -8.08
N ILE A 265 3.46 -20.88 -8.13
CA ILE A 265 3.93 -19.57 -8.57
C ILE A 265 4.01 -18.65 -7.36
N TYR A 266 5.18 -18.06 -7.11
CA TYR A 266 5.39 -17.08 -6.06
C TYR A 266 5.36 -15.68 -6.67
N MET A 267 4.32 -14.92 -6.34
CA MET A 267 4.11 -13.58 -6.90
C MET A 267 4.46 -12.51 -5.88
N LEU A 268 5.26 -11.54 -6.32
CA LEU A 268 5.79 -10.43 -5.51
C LEU A 268 5.28 -9.09 -6.03
N PHE A 269 5.49 -8.04 -5.23
CA PHE A 269 5.34 -6.65 -5.67
C PHE A 269 6.36 -6.32 -6.78
N ASN A 270 6.00 -5.34 -7.64
CA ASN A 270 6.78 -4.99 -8.82
C ASN A 270 7.19 -3.51 -8.91
N PRO A 271 8.38 -3.16 -8.38
CA PRO A 271 8.94 -1.82 -8.51
C PRO A 271 9.26 -1.38 -9.96
N TRP A 272 9.25 -2.30 -10.93
CA TRP A 272 9.48 -2.01 -12.35
C TRP A 272 8.20 -1.80 -13.14
N CYS A 273 7.03 -2.13 -12.58
CA CYS A 273 5.75 -1.96 -13.25
C CYS A 273 5.14 -0.60 -12.89
N GLU A 274 4.95 0.28 -13.88
CA GLU A 274 4.36 1.62 -13.66
C GLU A 274 2.96 1.57 -13.03
N GLY A 275 2.20 0.50 -13.28
CA GLY A 275 0.88 0.29 -12.71
C GLY A 275 0.87 -0.20 -11.26
N ASP A 276 2.02 -0.57 -10.70
CA ASP A 276 2.14 -1.08 -9.33
C ASP A 276 2.26 0.08 -8.32
N THR A 277 1.63 -0.07 -7.16
CA THR A 277 1.71 0.91 -6.07
C THR A 277 3.14 1.11 -5.56
N VAL A 278 4.07 0.19 -5.79
CA VAL A 278 5.47 0.32 -5.37
C VAL A 278 6.44 0.73 -6.48
N PHE A 279 5.92 1.21 -7.62
CA PHE A 279 6.73 1.62 -8.77
C PHE A 279 7.82 2.66 -8.39
N MET A 280 9.05 2.39 -8.80
CA MET A 280 10.16 3.35 -8.78
C MET A 280 10.72 3.52 -10.19
N ASP A 281 10.86 4.78 -10.62
CA ASP A 281 11.30 5.14 -11.96
C ASP A 281 12.81 4.94 -12.18
N SER A 282 13.61 5.18 -11.15
CA SER A 282 15.08 5.11 -11.22
C SER A 282 15.61 3.69 -11.02
N GLU A 283 16.38 3.22 -12.00
CA GLU A 283 17.00 1.89 -11.95
C GLU A 283 18.02 1.75 -10.82
N ASP A 284 18.90 2.73 -10.63
CA ASP A 284 19.91 2.70 -9.55
C ASP A 284 19.26 2.61 -8.17
N VAL A 285 18.13 3.29 -8.02
CA VAL A 285 17.34 3.31 -6.79
C VAL A 285 16.65 1.96 -6.55
N ARG A 286 16.13 1.30 -7.60
CA ARG A 286 15.61 -0.07 -7.52
C ARG A 286 16.71 -1.08 -7.19
N GLN A 287 17.90 -0.91 -7.76
CA GLN A 287 19.05 -1.74 -7.43
C GLN A 287 19.40 -1.63 -5.94
N GLU A 288 19.45 -0.41 -5.38
CA GLU A 288 19.78 -0.21 -3.96
C GLU A 288 18.67 -0.68 -3.00
N TYR A 289 17.41 -0.31 -3.26
CA TYR A 289 16.35 -0.49 -2.27
C TYR A 289 15.54 -1.77 -2.42
N VAL A 290 15.82 -2.59 -3.45
CA VAL A 290 15.19 -3.90 -3.66
C VAL A 290 16.24 -5.00 -3.82
N LEU A 291 17.24 -4.79 -4.69
CA LEU A 291 18.17 -5.85 -5.11
C LEU A 291 19.49 -5.90 -4.35
N ASN A 292 19.85 -4.85 -3.61
CA ASN A 292 21.02 -4.87 -2.74
C ASN A 292 20.67 -5.64 -1.46
N ASP A 293 21.41 -6.70 -1.17
CA ASP A 293 21.20 -7.60 -0.05
C ASP A 293 22.15 -7.34 1.13
N VAL A 294 22.95 -6.28 1.04
CA VAL A 294 23.82 -5.77 2.11
C VAL A 294 23.62 -4.26 2.24
N GLY A 295 23.58 -3.76 3.47
CA GLY A 295 23.38 -2.34 3.75
C GLY A 295 24.22 -1.81 4.90
N ARG A 296 23.95 -0.55 5.25
CA ARG A 296 24.55 0.16 6.38
C ARG A 296 23.44 0.68 7.30
N ILE A 297 23.64 0.50 8.60
CA ILE A 297 22.80 1.09 9.64
C ILE A 297 23.70 2.00 10.49
N TYR A 298 23.28 3.25 10.68
CA TYR A 298 24.04 4.24 11.43
C TYR A 298 23.64 4.21 12.90
N TYR A 299 24.59 4.54 13.78
CA TYR A 299 24.39 4.55 15.23
C TYR A 299 25.36 5.55 15.89
N GLY A 300 25.30 5.67 17.22
CA GLY A 300 26.21 6.52 17.99
C GLY A 300 25.51 7.80 18.41
N THR A 301 26.13 8.95 18.15
CA THR A 301 25.55 10.27 18.44
C THR A 301 25.65 11.16 17.22
N GLU A 302 24.93 12.28 17.21
CA GLU A 302 25.01 13.30 16.17
C GLU A 302 26.45 13.77 15.86
N ASN A 303 27.32 13.78 16.88
CA ASN A 303 28.70 14.26 16.78
C ASN A 303 29.69 13.13 16.43
N GLN A 304 29.30 11.87 16.64
CA GLN A 304 30.14 10.69 16.47
C GLN A 304 29.30 9.58 15.82
N ILE A 305 28.99 9.78 14.54
CA ILE A 305 28.17 8.84 13.76
C ILE A 305 29.01 7.62 13.37
N GLY A 306 28.67 6.46 13.94
CA GLY A 306 29.18 5.16 13.55
C GLY A 306 28.30 4.49 12.49
N ALA A 307 28.85 3.47 11.82
CA ALA A 307 28.12 2.68 10.83
C ALA A 307 28.39 1.19 11.02
N ARG A 308 27.33 0.39 10.91
CA ARG A 308 27.38 -1.07 10.96
C ARG A 308 26.94 -1.64 9.62
N THR A 309 27.69 -2.59 9.07
CA THR A 309 27.24 -3.37 7.92
C THR A 309 26.19 -4.38 8.35
N TRP A 310 25.11 -4.51 7.58
CA TRP A 310 24.04 -5.47 7.84
C TRP A 310 23.79 -6.33 6.62
N ASN A 311 23.81 -7.65 6.79
CA ASN A 311 23.42 -8.60 5.76
C ASN A 311 21.89 -8.80 5.78
N TYR A 312 21.19 -8.16 4.85
CA TYR A 312 19.74 -8.38 4.70
C TYR A 312 19.47 -9.80 4.20
N GLY A 313 20.20 -10.25 3.18
CA GLY A 313 20.16 -11.60 2.64
C GLY A 313 18.77 -12.04 2.15
N GLN A 314 17.95 -11.12 1.62
CA GLN A 314 16.56 -11.38 1.22
C GLN A 314 16.41 -12.47 0.14
N PHE A 315 17.50 -12.80 -0.56
CA PHE A 315 17.52 -13.83 -1.59
C PHE A 315 18.01 -15.20 -1.11
N ASP A 316 18.54 -15.32 0.11
CA ASP A 316 19.04 -16.58 0.65
C ASP A 316 17.90 -17.64 0.72
N ASN A 317 18.28 -18.90 0.56
CA ASN A 317 17.37 -20.03 0.54
C ASN A 317 16.52 -20.06 1.83
N GLY A 318 15.21 -20.20 1.66
CA GLY A 318 14.22 -20.25 2.75
C GLY A 318 13.79 -18.88 3.29
N ILE A 319 14.39 -17.75 2.87
CA ILE A 319 13.98 -16.42 3.35
C ILE A 319 12.64 -16.01 2.76
N LEU A 320 12.39 -16.26 1.47
CA LEU A 320 11.06 -16.01 0.88
C LEU A 320 9.96 -16.80 1.59
N ALA A 321 10.21 -18.08 1.89
CA ALA A 321 9.28 -18.90 2.66
C ALA A 321 9.03 -18.32 4.07
N ALA A 322 10.08 -17.87 4.77
CA ALA A 322 9.93 -17.22 6.06
C ALA A 322 9.12 -15.91 5.97
N CYS A 323 9.31 -15.11 4.93
CA CYS A 323 8.57 -13.86 4.73
C CYS A 323 7.08 -14.10 4.47
N LEU A 324 6.75 -15.10 3.64
CA LEU A 324 5.35 -15.48 3.41
C LEU A 324 4.72 -16.10 4.65
N TYR A 325 5.50 -16.87 5.42
CA TYR A 325 5.05 -17.42 6.71
C TYR A 325 4.69 -16.33 7.72
N ILE A 326 5.41 -15.19 7.73
CA ILE A 326 5.05 -14.02 8.56
C ILE A 326 3.67 -13.49 8.20
N LEU A 327 3.36 -13.35 6.90
CA LEU A 327 2.03 -12.93 6.44
C LEU A 327 0.96 -13.95 6.84
N GLU A 328 1.21 -15.24 6.65
CA GLU A 328 0.29 -16.31 7.07
C GLU A 328 0.04 -16.30 8.59
N LYS A 329 1.08 -16.05 9.39
CA LYS A 329 1.00 -16.00 10.85
C LYS A 329 0.26 -14.79 11.40
N SER A 330 0.23 -13.68 10.64
CA SER A 330 -0.55 -12.49 11.02
C SER A 330 -2.06 -12.75 11.14
N GLY A 331 -2.55 -13.87 10.59
CA GLY A 331 -3.99 -14.16 10.55
C GLY A 331 -4.79 -13.27 9.60
N THR A 332 -4.12 -12.37 8.86
CA THR A 332 -4.78 -11.52 7.87
C THR A 332 -5.19 -12.32 6.64
N LEU A 333 -6.34 -11.98 6.07
CA LEU A 333 -6.85 -12.65 4.88
C LEU A 333 -5.97 -12.32 3.66
N PRO A 334 -5.61 -13.32 2.82
CA PRO A 334 -4.74 -13.10 1.65
C PRO A 334 -5.24 -12.04 0.67
N SER A 335 -6.55 -11.79 0.60
CA SER A 335 -7.13 -10.72 -0.23
C SER A 335 -6.58 -9.33 0.11
N GLY A 336 -6.10 -9.12 1.33
CA GLY A 336 -5.46 -7.87 1.76
C GLY A 336 -3.98 -7.77 1.41
N TRP A 337 -3.34 -8.84 0.93
CA TRP A 337 -1.90 -8.85 0.65
C TRP A 337 -1.56 -8.22 -0.70
N GLY A 338 -2.55 -7.88 -1.54
CA GLY A 338 -2.33 -7.07 -2.74
C GLY A 338 -2.08 -5.58 -2.45
N ASP A 339 -2.39 -5.11 -1.24
CA ASP A 339 -2.21 -3.71 -0.86
C ASP A 339 -0.89 -3.51 -0.09
N SER A 340 0.02 -2.71 -0.66
CA SER A 340 1.32 -2.39 -0.05
C SER A 340 1.18 -1.70 1.31
N VAL A 341 0.15 -0.85 1.49
CA VAL A 341 -0.09 -0.15 2.77
C VAL A 341 -0.43 -1.16 3.86
N ASN A 342 -1.33 -2.09 3.55
CA ASN A 342 -1.73 -3.14 4.48
C ASN A 342 -0.58 -4.11 4.78
N VAL A 343 0.15 -4.58 3.75
CA VAL A 343 1.31 -5.48 3.94
C VAL A 343 2.35 -4.85 4.84
N VAL A 344 2.73 -3.59 4.61
CA VAL A 344 3.72 -2.90 5.44
C VAL A 344 3.25 -2.78 6.90
N ARG A 345 1.97 -2.46 7.11
CA ARG A 345 1.39 -2.37 8.46
C ARG A 345 1.31 -3.73 9.18
N ILE A 346 1.15 -4.83 8.43
CA ILE A 346 1.25 -6.20 8.98
C ILE A 346 2.70 -6.48 9.39
N ILE A 347 3.67 -6.15 8.54
CA ILE A 347 5.08 -6.42 8.83
C ILE A 347 5.56 -5.62 10.05
N SER A 348 5.14 -4.37 10.24
CA SER A 348 5.54 -3.59 11.42
C SER A 348 5.05 -4.20 12.73
N ALA A 349 3.86 -4.80 12.74
CA ALA A 349 3.35 -5.56 13.89
C ALA A 349 4.08 -6.90 14.05
N MET A 350 4.13 -7.72 12.99
CA MET A 350 4.60 -9.10 13.06
C MET A 350 6.11 -9.24 13.27
N VAL A 351 6.90 -8.18 13.10
CA VAL A 351 8.33 -8.24 13.39
C VAL A 351 8.62 -8.18 14.89
N ASN A 352 7.72 -7.61 15.71
CA ASN A 352 7.84 -7.61 17.17
C ASN A 352 6.88 -8.62 17.84
N SER A 353 7.21 -9.07 19.06
CA SER A 353 6.51 -10.17 19.74
C SER A 353 5.39 -9.86 20.74
N PRO A 354 5.26 -8.66 21.37
CA PRO A 354 4.31 -8.40 22.45
C PRO A 354 2.87 -8.91 22.25
N ASP A 355 2.31 -8.73 21.06
CA ASP A 355 0.90 -9.05 20.80
C ASP A 355 0.73 -10.37 20.03
N ASP A 356 1.47 -10.54 18.94
CA ASP A 356 1.19 -11.56 17.91
C ASP A 356 2.20 -12.72 17.89
N GLN A 357 3.09 -12.81 18.88
CA GLN A 357 4.22 -13.76 18.85
C GLN A 357 5.04 -13.61 17.55
N GLY A 358 5.28 -12.36 17.16
CA GLY A 358 6.08 -12.01 15.98
C GLY A 358 7.55 -12.39 16.07
N VAL A 359 8.33 -11.95 15.08
CA VAL A 359 9.66 -12.48 14.78
C VAL A 359 10.65 -12.34 15.94
N LEU A 360 10.70 -11.19 16.59
CA LEU A 360 11.73 -10.83 17.56
C LEU A 360 11.15 -10.37 18.89
N GLU A 361 11.77 -10.83 19.98
CA GLU A 361 11.52 -10.32 21.34
C GLU A 361 12.54 -9.22 21.68
N GLY A 362 12.04 -8.06 22.10
CA GLY A 362 12.88 -6.91 22.48
C GLY A 362 13.46 -7.04 23.89
N ASN A 363 14.71 -6.63 24.10
CA ASN A 363 15.32 -6.58 25.43
C ASN A 363 16.37 -5.45 25.55
N TRP A 364 16.24 -4.62 26.59
CA TRP A 364 17.11 -3.49 26.92
C TRP A 364 17.72 -3.57 28.33
N SER A 365 17.54 -4.67 29.06
CA SER A 365 17.98 -4.79 30.47
C SER A 365 19.49 -4.84 30.66
N GLY A 366 20.25 -5.15 29.60
CA GLY A 366 21.68 -5.46 29.67
C GLY A 366 21.99 -6.93 29.99
N ASP A 367 21.00 -7.71 30.46
CA ASP A 367 21.11 -9.16 30.62
C ASP A 367 20.45 -9.88 29.45
N TYR A 368 21.28 -10.55 28.65
CA TYR A 368 20.87 -11.31 27.47
C TYR A 368 21.08 -12.82 27.63
N SER A 369 21.30 -13.33 28.85
CA SER A 369 21.59 -14.75 29.12
C SER A 369 20.56 -15.73 28.55
N GLY A 370 19.31 -15.29 28.37
CA GLY A 370 18.22 -16.09 27.77
C GLY A 370 18.19 -16.14 26.23
N GLY A 371 19.16 -15.54 25.53
CA GLY A 371 19.15 -15.48 24.06
C GLY A 371 20.44 -14.89 23.46
N THR A 372 20.34 -14.37 22.24
CA THR A 372 21.44 -13.68 21.57
C THR A 372 21.40 -12.19 21.93
N SER A 373 22.55 -11.63 22.29
CA SER A 373 22.67 -10.18 22.51
C SER A 373 22.32 -9.41 21.22
N PRO A 374 21.51 -8.33 21.29
CA PRO A 374 21.14 -7.54 20.11
C PRO A 374 22.35 -7.01 19.30
N THR A 375 23.49 -6.77 19.94
CA THR A 375 24.71 -6.27 19.28
C THR A 375 25.49 -7.36 18.56
N ALA A 376 25.23 -8.64 18.83
CA ALA A 376 25.92 -9.77 18.19
C ALA A 376 25.39 -10.06 16.77
N TRP A 377 24.16 -9.63 16.47
CA TRP A 377 23.59 -9.81 15.14
C TRP A 377 24.33 -9.00 14.07
N SER A 378 24.59 -9.66 12.95
CA SER A 378 25.22 -9.09 11.75
C SER A 378 24.30 -9.11 10.52
N GLY A 379 23.10 -9.67 10.65
CA GLY A 379 22.15 -9.82 9.56
C GLY A 379 20.83 -10.43 9.98
N SER A 380 19.86 -10.42 9.05
CA SER A 380 18.48 -10.87 9.29
C SER A 380 18.26 -12.36 9.02
N VAL A 381 19.16 -12.98 8.25
CA VAL A 381 19.01 -14.35 7.72
C VAL A 381 18.83 -15.38 8.83
N GLU A 382 19.69 -15.36 9.84
CA GLU A 382 19.64 -16.32 10.96
C GLU A 382 18.37 -16.15 11.79
N ILE A 383 17.96 -14.91 12.03
CA ILE A 383 16.74 -14.56 12.78
C ILE A 383 15.50 -15.13 12.07
N LEU A 384 15.33 -14.81 10.78
CA LEU A 384 14.17 -15.26 10.00
C LEU A 384 14.14 -16.78 9.83
N LYS A 385 15.29 -17.42 9.57
CA LYS A 385 15.39 -18.88 9.50
C LYS A 385 15.04 -19.53 10.84
N ALA A 386 15.50 -18.97 11.96
CA ALA A 386 15.18 -19.48 13.30
C ALA A 386 13.70 -19.36 13.61
N TYR A 387 13.08 -18.19 13.35
CA TYR A 387 11.65 -17.98 13.55
C TYR A 387 10.80 -18.97 12.76
N HIS A 388 11.09 -19.13 11.46
CA HIS A 388 10.37 -20.05 10.60
C HIS A 388 10.58 -21.52 11.01
N LYS A 389 11.83 -21.93 11.29
CA LYS A 389 12.16 -23.29 11.76
C LYS A 389 11.46 -23.64 13.07
N ASN A 390 11.32 -22.67 13.96
CA ASN A 390 10.68 -22.84 15.27
C ASN A 390 9.16 -22.57 15.22
N LYS A 391 8.53 -22.64 14.04
CA LYS A 391 7.07 -22.57 13.85
C LYS A 391 6.43 -21.28 14.40
N GLY A 392 7.17 -20.18 14.32
CA GLY A 392 6.73 -18.85 14.73
C GLY A 392 6.94 -18.53 16.21
N SER A 393 7.86 -19.22 16.90
CA SER A 393 8.30 -18.78 18.23
C SER A 393 9.25 -17.58 18.12
N PRO A 394 9.04 -16.48 18.87
CA PRO A 394 9.89 -15.30 18.83
C PRO A 394 11.37 -15.61 19.09
N VAL A 395 12.24 -14.95 18.32
CA VAL A 395 13.70 -15.04 18.44
C VAL A 395 14.19 -14.01 19.46
N LYS A 396 15.10 -14.43 20.34
CA LYS A 396 15.65 -13.60 21.42
C LYS A 396 17.09 -13.21 21.10
N TYR A 397 17.51 -11.94 21.17
CA TYR A 397 16.75 -10.70 21.39
C TYR A 397 17.05 -9.66 20.31
N GLY A 398 16.18 -8.65 20.20
CA GLY A 398 16.34 -7.51 19.29
C GLY A 398 16.28 -6.15 19.99
N GLN A 399 16.79 -5.13 19.29
CA GLN A 399 16.59 -3.70 19.57
C GLN A 399 16.29 -2.98 18.24
N CYS A 400 16.05 -1.66 18.26
CA CYS A 400 15.55 -0.89 17.10
C CYS A 400 16.27 -1.22 15.77
N TRP A 401 17.61 -1.21 15.74
CA TRP A 401 18.37 -1.53 14.53
C TRP A 401 18.21 -2.98 14.05
N VAL A 402 17.98 -3.94 14.96
CA VAL A 402 17.74 -5.35 14.62
C VAL A 402 16.35 -5.48 14.01
N PHE A 403 15.33 -4.84 14.61
CA PHE A 403 13.98 -4.79 14.05
C PHE A 403 14.00 -4.16 12.65
N ALA A 404 14.65 -3.00 12.50
CA ALA A 404 14.76 -2.31 11.22
C ALA A 404 15.52 -3.14 10.15
N GLY A 405 16.55 -3.88 10.55
CA GLY A 405 17.25 -4.82 9.68
C GLY A 405 16.33 -5.94 9.18
N VAL A 406 15.52 -6.53 10.06
CA VAL A 406 14.55 -7.58 9.70
C VAL A 406 13.43 -7.04 8.81
N VAL A 407 12.83 -5.88 9.14
CA VAL A 407 11.81 -5.23 8.30
C VAL A 407 12.36 -4.96 6.90
N THR A 408 13.59 -4.43 6.80
CA THR A 408 14.23 -4.19 5.50
C THR A 408 14.32 -5.48 4.68
N THR A 409 14.79 -6.58 5.30
CA THR A 409 14.86 -7.88 4.62
C THR A 409 13.49 -8.35 4.15
N VAL A 410 12.47 -8.32 5.01
CA VAL A 410 11.13 -8.82 4.67
C VAL A 410 10.51 -8.01 3.55
N LEU A 411 10.52 -6.68 3.63
CA LEU A 411 9.94 -5.82 2.61
C LEU A 411 10.67 -5.94 1.27
N ARG A 412 12.02 -5.95 1.26
CA ARG A 412 12.81 -6.17 0.03
C ARG A 412 12.56 -7.56 -0.57
N CYS A 413 12.41 -8.59 0.27
CA CYS A 413 12.09 -9.96 -0.16
C CYS A 413 10.73 -10.03 -0.86
N LEU A 414 9.74 -9.28 -0.38
CA LEU A 414 8.40 -9.21 -0.97
C LEU A 414 8.32 -8.26 -2.17
N GLY A 415 9.39 -7.51 -2.47
CA GLY A 415 9.47 -6.59 -3.59
C GLY A 415 9.03 -5.15 -3.28
N ILE A 416 8.88 -4.78 -2.01
CA ILE A 416 8.61 -3.39 -1.59
C ILE A 416 9.97 -2.70 -1.37
N PRO A 417 10.29 -1.60 -2.08
CA PRO A 417 11.55 -0.90 -1.87
C PRO A 417 11.61 -0.33 -0.45
N CYS A 418 12.70 -0.60 0.26
CA CYS A 418 12.82 -0.28 1.68
C CYS A 418 14.27 0.08 2.06
N ARG A 419 14.45 1.00 3.00
CA ARG A 419 15.75 1.36 3.59
C ARG A 419 15.61 1.57 5.10
N PRO A 420 16.60 1.16 5.92
CA PRO A 420 16.64 1.60 7.31
C PRO A 420 17.05 3.08 7.39
N VAL A 421 16.53 3.75 8.41
CA VAL A 421 16.77 5.17 8.69
C VAL A 421 17.16 5.30 10.15
N THR A 422 18.24 6.02 10.42
CA THR A 422 18.67 6.36 11.78
C THR A 422 18.37 7.82 12.05
N ASN A 423 17.67 8.10 13.15
CA ASN A 423 17.44 9.44 13.66
C ASN A 423 18.27 9.67 14.91
N PHE A 424 19.04 10.76 14.98
CA PHE A 424 19.81 11.11 16.19
C PHE A 424 19.03 12.10 17.06
N ASN A 425 19.19 11.99 18.38
CA ASN A 425 18.33 12.69 19.36
C ASN A 425 16.83 12.45 19.07
N SER A 426 16.45 11.19 18.91
CA SER A 426 15.06 10.81 18.61
C SER A 426 14.22 10.92 19.85
N ALA A 427 13.17 11.75 19.83
CA ALA A 427 12.23 11.80 20.94
C ALA A 427 11.37 10.53 20.98
N HIS A 428 10.98 10.13 22.18
CA HIS A 428 9.95 9.12 22.40
C HIS A 428 8.86 9.78 23.23
N ASP A 429 7.85 10.31 22.53
CA ASP A 429 6.64 10.93 23.10
C ASP A 429 5.66 9.83 23.50
N THR A 430 5.31 9.80 24.78
CA THR A 430 4.46 8.75 25.38
C THR A 430 2.99 9.18 25.56
N ASP A 431 2.65 10.45 25.30
CA ASP A 431 1.32 11.01 25.56
C ASP A 431 0.70 11.76 24.36
N VAL A 432 1.35 11.67 23.18
CA VAL A 432 0.90 12.30 21.92
C VAL A 432 0.73 13.82 22.09
N SER A 433 1.52 14.41 22.99
CA SER A 433 1.57 15.85 23.20
C SER A 433 2.24 16.57 22.04
N LEU A 434 3.03 15.85 21.24
CA LEU A 434 3.91 16.38 20.20
C LEU A 434 5.01 17.29 20.79
N THR A 435 5.25 17.12 22.09
CA THR A 435 6.30 17.78 22.87
C THR A 435 7.06 16.73 23.66
N THR A 436 8.24 17.10 24.15
CA THR A 436 9.00 16.28 25.10
C THR A 436 9.07 17.03 26.42
N ASP A 437 8.27 16.60 27.38
CA ASP A 437 8.06 17.36 28.61
C ASP A 437 9.02 16.94 29.73
N VAL A 438 9.63 17.94 30.38
CA VAL A 438 10.52 17.77 31.52
C VAL A 438 9.96 18.54 32.71
N TYR A 439 9.44 17.81 33.68
CA TYR A 439 8.92 18.31 34.95
C TYR A 439 10.03 18.37 36.01
N LEU A 440 10.16 19.55 36.60
CA LEU A 440 11.11 19.89 37.65
C LEU A 440 10.35 20.33 38.92
N ASP A 441 10.93 20.06 40.09
CA ASP A 441 10.41 20.52 41.37
C ASP A 441 10.71 22.01 41.63
N GLU A 442 10.34 22.49 42.82
CA GLU A 442 10.58 23.87 43.23
C GLU A 442 12.09 24.27 43.24
N ASN A 443 13.00 23.30 43.32
CA ASN A 443 14.45 23.47 43.32
C ASN A 443 15.12 23.23 41.96
N LEU A 444 14.33 23.02 40.90
CA LEU A 444 14.77 22.66 39.55
C LEU A 444 15.35 21.24 39.41
N GLU A 445 15.05 20.34 40.35
CA GLU A 445 15.42 18.93 40.26
C GLU A 445 14.36 18.12 39.49
N PRO A 446 14.75 17.14 38.64
CA PRO A 446 13.80 16.33 37.89
C PRO A 446 12.83 15.52 38.77
N ILE A 447 11.55 15.50 38.39
CA ILE A 447 10.53 14.69 39.04
C ILE A 447 10.36 13.37 38.27
N ASP A 448 11.07 12.33 38.69
CA ASP A 448 11.20 11.05 37.95
C ASP A 448 9.87 10.40 37.53
N HIS A 449 8.84 10.45 38.37
CA HIS A 449 7.54 9.82 38.10
C HIS A 449 6.66 10.62 37.11
N LEU A 450 7.01 11.88 36.82
CA LEU A 450 6.34 12.71 35.82
C LEU A 450 7.10 12.76 34.49
N ASN A 451 8.40 12.43 34.50
CA ASN A 451 9.25 12.41 33.32
C ASN A 451 9.20 11.04 32.64
N ALA A 452 8.10 10.81 31.91
CA ALA A 452 7.88 9.59 31.13
C ALA A 452 8.62 9.61 29.78
N ASP A 453 8.65 10.78 29.14
CA ASP A 453 9.30 10.98 27.84
C ASP A 453 10.82 10.85 27.93
N SER A 454 11.43 10.43 26.83
CA SER A 454 12.88 10.31 26.73
C SER A 454 13.37 10.73 25.36
N ILE A 455 14.62 11.17 25.30
CA ILE A 455 15.34 11.43 24.04
C ILE A 455 16.40 10.36 23.92
N TRP A 456 16.29 9.54 22.89
CA TRP A 456 17.23 8.49 22.55
C TRP A 456 18.40 9.10 21.79
N ASN A 457 19.63 8.70 22.14
CA ASN A 457 20.84 9.11 21.40
C ASN A 457 20.69 8.87 19.90
N PHE A 458 20.12 7.72 19.55
CA PHE A 458 19.64 7.41 18.22
C PHE A 458 18.50 6.40 18.28
N HIS A 459 17.65 6.42 17.26
CA HIS A 459 16.63 5.41 17.00
C HIS A 459 16.68 4.99 15.53
N VAL A 460 16.25 3.77 15.23
CA VAL A 460 16.29 3.22 13.86
C VAL A 460 14.93 2.63 13.49
N TRP A 461 14.38 3.11 12.37
CA TRP A 461 13.15 2.60 11.75
C TRP A 461 13.38 2.36 10.25
N ASN A 462 12.30 2.23 9.47
CA ASN A 462 12.34 2.01 8.02
C ASN A 462 11.57 3.06 7.23
N ASP A 463 12.15 3.50 6.12
CA ASP A 463 11.41 4.13 5.02
C ASP A 463 11.08 3.07 3.98
N CYS A 464 9.80 2.96 3.59
CA CYS A 464 9.35 2.11 2.49
C CYS A 464 8.65 2.92 1.41
N TRP A 465 8.86 2.55 0.14
CA TRP A 465 8.35 3.31 -1.00
C TRP A 465 7.01 2.74 -1.49
N MET A 466 5.97 3.58 -1.49
CA MET A 466 4.68 3.23 -2.09
C MET A 466 3.82 4.46 -2.40
N ALA A 467 2.86 4.30 -3.32
CA ALA A 467 1.73 5.19 -3.47
C ALA A 467 0.78 5.10 -2.27
N ARG A 468 0.03 6.17 -2.00
CA ARG A 468 -0.97 6.25 -0.92
C ARG A 468 -2.34 6.64 -1.48
N PRO A 469 -3.01 5.74 -2.24
CA PRO A 469 -4.34 6.03 -2.80
C PRO A 469 -5.41 6.24 -1.72
N ASP A 470 -5.11 5.86 -0.47
CA ASP A 470 -5.93 6.05 0.71
C ASP A 470 -5.78 7.45 1.35
N LEU A 471 -4.88 8.29 0.84
CA LEU A 471 -4.62 9.66 1.27
C LEU A 471 -4.80 10.68 0.13
N PRO A 472 -4.90 11.99 0.43
CA PRO A 472 -4.84 13.02 -0.61
C PRO A 472 -3.56 12.91 -1.46
N PRO A 473 -3.62 13.21 -2.77
CA PRO A 473 -2.45 13.23 -3.64
C PRO A 473 -1.30 14.07 -3.07
N GLY A 474 -0.07 13.61 -3.24
CA GLY A 474 1.14 14.22 -2.68
C GLY A 474 1.69 13.51 -1.43
N ASN A 475 0.96 12.53 -0.91
CA ASN A 475 1.38 11.74 0.25
C ASN A 475 1.95 10.35 -0.09
N GLY A 476 2.18 10.06 -1.37
CA GLY A 476 2.93 8.88 -1.79
C GLY A 476 4.45 9.06 -1.64
N GLY A 477 5.21 8.05 -2.00
CA GLY A 477 6.68 8.04 -1.95
C GLY A 477 7.16 7.33 -0.70
N TRP A 478 8.17 7.88 -0.03
CA TRP A 478 8.70 7.31 1.21
C TRP A 478 7.69 7.42 2.36
N GLN A 479 7.49 6.30 3.05
CA GLN A 479 6.65 6.16 4.23
C GLN A 479 7.46 5.61 5.41
N ALA A 480 7.44 6.30 6.54
CA ALA A 480 8.08 5.86 7.77
C ALA A 480 7.26 4.75 8.43
N VAL A 481 7.96 3.71 8.86
CA VAL A 481 7.41 2.51 9.48
C VAL A 481 8.36 2.08 10.58
N ASP A 482 7.84 1.91 11.79
CA ASP A 482 8.62 1.43 12.91
C ASP A 482 8.00 0.16 13.50
N ALA A 483 8.83 -0.88 13.56
CA ALA A 483 8.48 -2.17 14.14
C ALA A 483 8.98 -2.32 15.59
N THR A 484 9.70 -1.33 16.11
CA THR A 484 10.10 -1.29 17.51
C THR A 484 8.85 -1.09 18.38
N PRO A 485 8.59 -1.96 19.38
CA PRO A 485 7.41 -1.82 20.22
C PRO A 485 7.60 -0.65 21.18
N GLN A 486 7.16 0.53 20.73
CA GLN A 486 7.21 1.81 21.45
C GLN A 486 5.80 2.11 22.00
N GLU A 487 4.91 2.57 21.11
CA GLU A 487 3.51 2.86 21.43
C GLU A 487 2.54 1.97 20.65
N THR A 488 1.31 1.85 21.17
CA THR A 488 0.27 1.05 20.49
C THR A 488 -0.51 1.89 19.49
N SER A 489 -0.63 1.40 18.25
CA SER A 489 -1.53 1.94 17.22
C SER A 489 -2.76 1.06 17.06
N GLN A 490 -3.90 1.59 17.52
CA GLN A 490 -5.18 0.88 17.59
C GLN A 490 -5.11 -0.40 18.45
N GLY A 491 -4.39 -0.33 19.57
CA GLY A 491 -4.30 -1.41 20.55
C GLY A 491 -3.25 -2.50 20.26
N SER A 492 -2.40 -2.32 19.24
CA SER A 492 -1.28 -3.22 18.93
C SER A 492 0.02 -2.44 18.76
N TYR A 493 1.16 -3.01 19.14
CA TYR A 493 2.49 -2.43 18.95
C TYR A 493 2.90 -2.47 17.48
N ARG A 494 2.70 -1.34 16.80
CA ARG A 494 3.03 -1.11 15.40
C ARG A 494 3.00 0.38 15.10
N CYS A 495 3.80 0.82 14.14
CA CYS A 495 3.77 2.19 13.66
C CYS A 495 3.84 2.25 12.13
N GLY A 496 3.08 3.16 11.53
CA GLY A 496 3.10 3.48 10.12
C GLY A 496 2.19 2.58 9.25
N PRO A 497 2.21 2.78 7.92
CA PRO A 497 3.07 3.72 7.18
C PRO A 497 2.63 5.19 7.31
N ALA A 498 3.54 6.05 7.80
CA ALA A 498 3.39 7.50 7.90
C ALA A 498 4.04 8.20 6.71
N SER A 499 3.30 9.07 6.01
CA SER A 499 3.85 9.80 4.85
C SER A 499 4.92 10.79 5.32
N LEU A 500 6.16 10.71 4.78
CA LEU A 500 7.21 11.69 5.10
C LEU A 500 6.78 13.10 4.70
N ALA A 501 6.02 13.24 3.61
CA ALA A 501 5.48 14.54 3.21
C ALA A 501 4.47 15.09 4.24
N ALA A 502 3.64 14.23 4.84
CA ALA A 502 2.70 14.64 5.88
C ALA A 502 3.46 15.03 7.16
N VAL A 503 4.43 14.22 7.58
CA VAL A 503 5.30 14.50 8.74
C VAL A 503 6.02 15.84 8.55
N ARG A 504 6.70 16.05 7.41
CA ARG A 504 7.41 17.30 7.12
C ARG A 504 6.54 18.55 7.19
N ASN A 505 5.26 18.44 6.81
CA ASN A 505 4.32 19.56 6.80
C ASN A 505 3.48 19.65 8.08
N GLY A 506 3.73 18.83 9.10
CA GLY A 506 2.94 18.82 10.34
C GLY A 506 1.50 18.34 10.18
N GLN A 507 1.17 17.63 9.10
CA GLN A 507 -0.17 17.12 8.80
C GLN A 507 -0.46 15.82 9.56
N VAL A 508 -0.33 15.86 10.88
CA VAL A 508 -0.35 14.69 11.75
C VAL A 508 -1.74 14.02 11.87
N TYR A 509 -2.80 14.68 11.41
CA TYR A 509 -4.15 14.11 11.34
C TYR A 509 -4.30 13.03 10.25
N LEU A 510 -3.32 12.90 9.35
CA LEU A 510 -3.32 11.87 8.31
C LEU A 510 -2.84 10.53 8.86
N LYS A 511 -3.52 9.46 8.44
CA LYS A 511 -3.11 8.09 8.78
C LYS A 511 -1.85 7.67 8.01
N TYR A 512 -1.01 6.79 8.53
CA TYR A 512 -1.08 6.17 9.86
C TYR A 512 0.01 6.77 10.75
N ASP A 513 -0.28 6.93 12.04
CA ASP A 513 0.71 7.19 13.10
C ASP A 513 1.63 8.42 12.87
N CYS A 514 1.24 9.35 11.99
CA CYS A 514 1.97 10.60 11.75
C CYS A 514 2.23 11.44 13.02
N PRO A 515 1.35 11.50 14.03
CA PRO A 515 1.64 12.22 15.27
C PRO A 515 2.89 11.67 15.98
N PHE A 516 2.97 10.35 16.11
CA PHE A 516 4.10 9.68 16.75
C PHE A 516 5.40 9.94 16.00
N VAL A 517 5.42 9.66 14.69
CA VAL A 517 6.62 9.88 13.86
C VAL A 517 7.02 11.35 13.83
N PHE A 518 6.07 12.29 13.84
CA PHE A 518 6.37 13.72 13.91
C PHE A 518 7.08 14.08 15.22
N ALA A 519 6.58 13.58 16.35
CA ALA A 519 7.20 13.82 17.64
C ALA A 519 8.65 13.29 17.66
N GLU A 520 8.91 12.10 17.10
CA GLU A 520 10.25 11.51 17.06
C GLU A 520 11.30 12.41 16.40
N VAL A 521 10.90 13.22 15.40
CA VAL A 521 11.83 14.04 14.58
C VAL A 521 11.76 15.54 14.83
N ASN A 522 10.69 16.04 15.46
CA ASN A 522 10.44 17.48 15.47
C ASN A 522 9.68 17.99 16.72
N SER A 523 9.66 17.24 17.83
CA SER A 523 9.07 17.73 19.08
C SER A 523 9.92 18.82 19.73
N ASP A 524 9.25 19.85 20.25
CA ASP A 524 9.89 20.86 21.11
C ASP A 524 10.08 20.27 22.52
N LYS A 525 11.25 20.46 23.13
CA LYS A 525 11.50 20.04 24.52
C LYS A 525 11.04 21.14 25.47
N ILE A 526 10.09 20.86 26.35
CA ILE A 526 9.48 21.86 27.24
C ILE A 526 9.82 21.57 28.69
N TYR A 527 10.29 22.58 29.41
CA TYR A 527 10.62 22.49 30.83
C TYR A 527 9.53 23.14 31.68
N TRP A 528 8.94 22.36 32.58
CA TRP A 528 7.87 22.75 33.48
C TRP A 528 8.39 22.75 34.92
N GLN A 529 8.26 23.87 35.62
CA GLN A 529 8.59 23.96 37.04
C GLN A 529 7.32 23.86 37.88
N LYS A 530 7.38 23.06 38.95
CA LYS A 530 6.33 22.99 39.96
C LYS A 530 6.31 24.26 40.81
N ASN A 531 5.14 24.86 40.92
CA ASN A 531 4.88 26.02 41.78
C ASN A 531 4.54 25.56 43.20
N ALA A 532 4.69 26.47 44.17
CA ALA A 532 4.36 26.21 45.58
C ALA A 532 2.90 25.81 45.83
N ASN A 533 1.98 26.15 44.92
CA ASN A 533 0.56 25.76 44.97
C ASN A 533 0.28 24.39 44.31
N GLY A 534 1.32 23.69 43.85
CA GLY A 534 1.22 22.39 43.17
C GLY A 534 0.90 22.44 41.67
N THR A 535 0.71 23.61 41.07
CA THR A 535 0.55 23.74 39.60
C THR A 535 1.91 23.77 38.89
N PHE A 536 1.93 23.68 37.56
CA PHE A 536 3.15 23.77 36.77
C PHE A 536 3.17 25.02 35.89
N THR A 537 4.35 25.57 35.66
CA THR A 537 4.57 26.69 34.73
C THR A 537 5.73 26.37 33.81
N GLN A 538 5.54 26.65 32.52
CA GLN A 538 6.59 26.53 31.53
C GLN A 538 7.66 27.58 31.81
N ILE A 539 8.89 27.14 32.07
CA ILE A 539 10.03 28.03 32.38
C ILE A 539 11.01 28.14 31.21
N TYR A 540 11.05 27.14 30.33
CA TYR A 540 11.96 27.12 29.19
C TYR A 540 11.43 26.18 28.08
N SER A 541 11.80 26.46 26.83
CA SER A 541 11.50 25.60 25.68
C SER A 541 12.70 25.59 24.74
N GLU A 542 13.12 24.38 24.39
CA GLU A 542 14.25 24.09 23.52
C GLU A 542 13.73 23.50 22.21
N LYS A 543 13.80 24.28 21.14
CA LYS A 543 13.12 23.98 19.86
C LYS A 543 13.96 23.21 18.85
N LYS A 544 15.25 23.02 19.13
CA LYS A 544 16.25 22.52 18.16
C LYS A 544 16.96 21.26 18.63
N THR A 545 16.35 20.51 19.54
CA THR A 545 17.03 19.42 20.27
C THR A 545 16.75 18.07 19.65
N VAL A 546 15.59 17.89 19.01
CA VAL A 546 15.10 16.59 18.53
C VAL A 546 15.32 16.45 17.03
N GLY A 547 15.69 15.24 16.60
CA GLY A 547 15.70 14.84 15.21
C GLY A 547 16.84 15.39 14.36
N HIS A 548 18.07 14.96 14.62
CA HIS A 548 19.27 15.43 13.93
C HIS A 548 19.86 14.36 13.00
N TYR A 549 20.50 14.83 11.92
CA TYR A 549 21.23 14.01 10.95
C TYR A 549 20.51 12.71 10.58
N ILE A 550 19.22 12.79 10.23
CA ILE A 550 18.43 11.63 9.86
C ILE A 550 19.11 10.96 8.67
N SER A 551 19.63 9.75 8.86
CA SER A 551 20.65 9.17 8.00
C SER A 551 20.23 7.82 7.43
N THR A 552 20.58 7.59 6.18
CA THR A 552 20.46 6.29 5.51
C THR A 552 21.66 6.04 4.59
N LYS A 553 21.81 4.83 4.09
CA LYS A 553 22.89 4.49 3.16
C LYS A 553 22.65 5.18 1.81
N ALA A 554 23.68 5.76 1.21
CA ALA A 554 23.60 6.35 -0.12
C ALA A 554 23.41 5.27 -1.21
N VAL A 555 22.68 5.64 -2.27
CA VAL A 555 22.47 4.77 -3.44
C VAL A 555 23.81 4.48 -4.11
N GLY A 556 24.10 3.20 -4.33
CA GLY A 556 25.31 2.76 -5.05
C GLY A 556 26.64 2.98 -4.31
N SER A 557 26.63 3.40 -3.04
CA SER A 557 27.86 3.55 -2.23
C SER A 557 27.63 3.21 -0.76
N ASP A 558 28.71 3.04 0.00
CA ASP A 558 28.66 2.80 1.45
C ASP A 558 28.63 4.09 2.28
N GLU A 559 28.62 5.24 1.61
CA GLU A 559 28.60 6.55 2.25
C GLU A 559 27.24 6.87 2.89
N ARG A 560 27.27 7.76 3.88
CA ARG A 560 26.06 8.28 4.54
C ARG A 560 25.35 9.28 3.65
N ASN A 561 24.04 9.12 3.52
CA ASN A 561 23.16 10.12 2.96
C ASN A 561 22.30 10.73 4.07
N ASP A 562 22.42 12.04 4.26
CA ASP A 562 21.57 12.80 5.17
C ASP A 562 20.25 13.13 4.48
N ILE A 563 19.14 12.75 5.10
CA ILE A 563 17.77 12.89 4.61
C ILE A 563 16.90 13.68 5.60
N THR A 564 17.51 14.46 6.50
CA THR A 564 16.79 15.26 7.51
C THR A 564 15.77 16.19 6.85
N ASP A 565 16.11 16.74 5.69
CA ASP A 565 15.24 17.64 4.93
C ASP A 565 13.98 16.96 4.39
N LEU A 566 13.93 15.62 4.31
CA LEU A 566 12.73 14.89 3.93
C LEU A 566 11.71 14.82 5.07
N TYR A 567 12.16 14.90 6.32
CA TYR A 567 11.35 14.76 7.52
C TYR A 567 10.94 16.10 8.13
N LYS A 568 11.77 17.14 7.99
CA LYS A 568 11.48 18.47 8.53
C LYS A 568 12.12 19.59 7.72
N TYR A 569 11.60 20.80 7.91
CA TYR A 569 12.22 22.01 7.36
C TYR A 569 13.47 22.41 8.17
N PRO A 570 14.38 23.22 7.60
CA PRO A 570 15.56 23.66 8.32
C PRO A 570 15.22 24.43 9.60
N GLU A 571 15.94 24.14 10.67
CA GLU A 571 15.72 24.70 12.01
C GLU A 571 15.73 26.23 12.06
N GLY A 572 14.67 26.83 12.61
CA GLY A 572 14.53 28.28 12.74
C GLY A 572 14.02 28.99 11.48
N THR A 573 13.56 28.24 10.48
CA THR A 573 12.78 28.77 9.36
C THR A 573 11.31 28.94 9.74
N GLU A 574 10.59 29.82 9.06
CA GLU A 574 9.16 30.01 9.32
C GLU A 574 8.35 28.76 8.94
N GLU A 575 8.77 28.03 7.90
CA GLU A 575 8.15 26.78 7.49
C GLU A 575 8.27 25.68 8.55
N GLU A 576 9.45 25.55 9.19
CA GLU A 576 9.64 24.66 10.33
C GLU A 576 8.63 25.00 11.43
N ARG A 577 8.50 26.29 11.74
CA ARG A 577 7.62 26.69 12.83
C ARG A 577 6.14 26.53 12.51
N ILE A 578 5.72 26.84 11.29
CA ILE A 578 4.37 26.55 10.83
C ILE A 578 4.08 25.04 10.90
N ALA A 579 5.02 24.18 10.52
CA ALA A 579 4.83 22.73 10.58
C ALA A 579 4.59 22.24 12.02
N VAL A 580 5.42 22.66 12.98
CA VAL A 580 5.22 22.27 14.39
C VAL A 580 3.93 22.85 14.96
N GLU A 581 3.61 24.12 14.72
CA GLU A 581 2.33 24.68 15.17
C GLU A 581 1.12 23.98 14.54
N THR A 582 1.22 23.61 13.26
CA THR A 582 0.19 22.81 12.58
C THR A 582 0.03 21.45 13.24
N ALA A 583 1.13 20.76 13.56
CA ALA A 583 1.10 19.47 14.23
C ALA A 583 0.48 19.58 15.63
N CYS A 584 1.00 20.49 16.46
CA CYS A 584 0.57 20.68 17.84
C CYS A 584 -0.92 21.05 17.96
N ARG A 585 -1.53 21.71 16.96
CA ARG A 585 -2.99 21.95 16.92
C ARG A 585 -3.84 20.68 16.96
N TYR A 586 -3.28 19.56 16.49
CA TYR A 586 -3.95 18.26 16.50
C TYR A 586 -3.41 17.33 17.61
N GLY A 587 -2.47 17.80 18.43
CA GLY A 587 -1.91 17.06 19.58
C GLY A 587 -2.77 17.18 20.85
N SER A 588 -2.47 16.37 21.85
CA SER A 588 -3.22 16.35 23.13
C SER A 588 -3.09 17.65 23.95
N LYS A 589 -2.01 18.43 23.71
CA LYS A 589 -1.72 19.72 24.36
C LYS A 589 -1.87 20.92 23.42
N ALA A 590 -2.84 20.89 22.49
CA ALA A 590 -3.07 21.96 21.52
C ALA A 590 -3.18 23.38 22.13
N SER A 591 -3.70 23.50 23.36
CA SER A 591 -3.80 24.79 24.07
C SER A 591 -2.45 25.40 24.46
N ALA A 592 -1.39 24.60 24.58
CA ALA A 592 -0.03 25.08 24.89
C ALA A 592 0.62 25.81 23.71
N PHE A 593 0.21 25.50 22.47
CA PHE A 593 0.69 26.15 21.24
C PHE A 593 -0.32 27.11 20.61
N SER A 594 -1.60 27.04 21.02
CA SER A 594 -2.67 27.93 20.58
C SER A 594 -2.48 29.35 21.13
N SER A 595 -1.59 30.11 20.49
CA SER A 595 -1.36 31.53 20.77
C SER A 595 -2.18 32.47 19.88
N SER A 596 -3.03 31.96 18.98
CA SER A 596 -3.75 32.83 18.06
C SER A 596 -4.79 33.68 18.78
N LYS A 597 -4.63 34.99 18.73
CA LYS A 597 -5.55 35.95 19.37
C LYS A 597 -6.93 35.97 18.71
N ALA A 598 -7.01 35.58 17.44
CA ALA A 598 -8.24 35.43 16.66
C ALA A 598 -8.00 34.53 15.42
N GLU A 599 -9.06 33.85 14.95
CA GLU A 599 -9.06 33.07 13.70
C GLU A 599 -10.00 33.72 12.67
N ASP A 600 -9.53 34.79 12.04
CA ASP A 600 -10.37 35.66 11.22
C ASP A 600 -9.96 35.74 9.75
N VAL A 601 -8.81 35.16 9.38
CA VAL A 601 -8.36 35.02 7.99
C VAL A 601 -8.57 33.59 7.51
N SER A 602 -9.02 33.40 6.27
CA SER A 602 -9.04 32.10 5.58
C SER A 602 -8.37 32.17 4.22
N VAL A 603 -7.81 31.04 3.77
CA VAL A 603 -7.13 30.88 2.47
C VAL A 603 -7.91 29.91 1.59
N GLU A 604 -8.17 30.30 0.36
CA GLU A 604 -8.83 29.48 -0.66
C GLU A 604 -7.99 29.53 -1.94
N VAL A 605 -7.84 28.39 -2.64
CA VAL A 605 -7.15 28.32 -3.93
C VAL A 605 -8.17 27.94 -5.00
N THR A 606 -8.28 28.74 -6.05
CA THR A 606 -9.18 28.52 -7.18
C THR A 606 -8.44 28.59 -8.52
N MET A 607 -9.10 28.10 -9.56
CA MET A 607 -8.60 28.07 -10.93
C MET A 607 -9.68 28.58 -11.87
N ASP A 608 -9.32 29.47 -12.81
CA ASP A 608 -10.27 30.01 -13.76
C ASP A 608 -10.51 29.05 -14.94
N GLY A 609 -11.77 29.00 -15.40
CA GLY A 609 -12.18 28.22 -16.57
C GLY A 609 -11.92 26.72 -16.42
N GLN A 610 -11.26 26.13 -17.42
CA GLN A 610 -10.99 24.69 -17.48
C GLN A 610 -9.58 24.32 -16.95
N GLY A 611 -8.84 25.29 -16.40
CA GLY A 611 -7.49 25.08 -15.89
C GLY A 611 -6.38 25.10 -16.96
N PRO A 612 -5.10 25.00 -16.54
CA PRO A 612 -3.93 25.24 -17.36
C PRO A 612 -3.72 24.15 -18.39
N THR A 613 -2.99 24.49 -19.45
CA THR A 613 -2.71 23.61 -20.59
C THR A 613 -1.22 23.38 -20.73
N MET A 614 -0.85 22.17 -21.18
CA MET A 614 0.54 21.78 -21.40
C MET A 614 1.21 22.76 -22.38
N GLY A 615 2.43 23.21 -22.08
CA GLY A 615 3.17 24.15 -22.92
C GLY A 615 2.77 25.63 -22.78
N ASN A 616 1.79 25.96 -21.94
CA ASN A 616 1.46 27.33 -21.55
C ASN A 616 1.65 27.53 -20.04
N ASP A 617 1.71 28.79 -19.61
CA ASP A 617 1.80 29.13 -18.20
C ASP A 617 0.54 28.67 -17.45
N ALA A 618 0.71 28.28 -16.18
CA ALA A 618 -0.41 27.91 -15.32
C ALA A 618 -0.80 29.10 -14.43
N GLU A 619 -2.09 29.41 -14.31
CA GLU A 619 -2.57 30.50 -13.46
C GLU A 619 -3.46 29.91 -12.34
N LEU A 620 -3.09 30.20 -11.09
CA LEU A 620 -3.83 29.82 -9.88
C LEU A 620 -4.16 31.09 -9.09
N THR A 621 -5.39 31.19 -8.60
CA THR A 621 -5.85 32.33 -7.80
C THR A 621 -5.89 31.94 -6.33
N ILE A 622 -5.05 32.56 -5.51
CA ILE A 622 -5.05 32.40 -4.05
C ILE A 622 -5.86 33.55 -3.46
N THR A 623 -7.00 33.25 -2.84
CA THR A 623 -7.89 34.22 -2.20
C THR A 623 -7.72 34.17 -0.69
N LEU A 624 -7.32 35.31 -0.11
CA LEU A 624 -7.36 35.54 1.33
C LEU A 624 -8.65 36.27 1.68
N ARG A 625 -9.41 35.77 2.67
CA ARG A 625 -10.61 36.45 3.18
C ARG A 625 -10.40 36.84 4.63
N ASN A 626 -10.57 38.12 4.94
CA ASN A 626 -10.51 38.63 6.30
C ASN A 626 -11.91 38.96 6.79
N SER A 627 -12.41 38.14 7.72
CA SER A 627 -13.73 38.30 8.34
C SER A 627 -13.76 39.32 9.48
N SER A 628 -12.60 39.81 9.92
CA SER A 628 -12.50 40.81 10.98
C SER A 628 -12.75 42.24 10.50
N SER A 629 -12.97 43.13 11.47
CA SER A 629 -12.99 44.58 11.26
C SER A 629 -11.61 45.23 11.26
N GLU A 630 -10.54 44.46 11.48
CA GLU A 630 -9.17 44.97 11.56
C GLU A 630 -8.37 44.59 10.30
N LYS A 631 -7.37 45.39 9.94
CA LYS A 631 -6.45 45.02 8.86
C LYS A 631 -5.56 43.87 9.34
N ARG A 632 -5.29 42.93 8.47
CA ARG A 632 -4.39 41.79 8.73
C ARG A 632 -3.24 41.79 7.73
N THR A 633 -2.06 41.38 8.17
CA THR A 633 -0.87 41.19 7.33
C THR A 633 -0.53 39.71 7.32
N VAL A 634 -0.48 39.08 6.16
CA VAL A 634 -0.24 37.64 6.01
C VAL A 634 1.09 37.41 5.30
N THR A 635 2.02 36.72 5.93
CA THR A 635 3.21 36.17 5.26
C THR A 635 2.86 34.78 4.75
N LEU A 636 2.89 34.56 3.44
CA LEU A 636 2.51 33.32 2.78
C LEU A 636 3.69 32.74 2.01
N ASN A 637 4.06 31.52 2.36
CA ASN A 637 4.98 30.64 1.66
C ASN A 637 4.19 29.72 0.72
N SER A 638 4.72 29.49 -0.47
CA SER A 638 4.12 28.65 -1.49
C SER A 638 5.19 27.74 -2.08
N GLN A 639 4.85 26.46 -2.25
CA GLN A 639 5.70 25.46 -2.89
C GLN A 639 4.90 24.65 -3.89
N ALA A 640 5.34 24.63 -5.14
CA ALA A 640 4.78 23.79 -6.20
C ALA A 640 5.68 22.57 -6.41
N VAL A 641 5.08 21.38 -6.40
CA VAL A 641 5.76 20.09 -6.57
C VAL A 641 5.09 19.31 -7.70
N VAL A 642 5.88 18.74 -8.60
CA VAL A 642 5.39 17.80 -9.63
C VAL A 642 5.25 16.41 -9.03
N MET A 643 4.18 15.71 -9.39
CA MET A 643 3.85 14.38 -8.89
C MET A 643 3.59 13.40 -10.02
N TYR A 644 3.84 12.12 -9.75
CA TYR A 644 3.29 11.03 -10.55
C TYR A 644 1.76 10.99 -10.40
N TYR A 645 1.07 10.39 -11.37
CA TYR A 645 -0.39 10.21 -11.30
C TYR A 645 -0.83 9.38 -10.07
N THR A 646 0.10 8.60 -9.50
CA THR A 646 -0.05 7.85 -8.25
C THR A 646 -0.04 8.74 -6.99
N GLY A 647 0.17 10.06 -7.15
CA GLY A 647 0.27 11.01 -6.04
C GLY A 647 1.64 11.02 -5.36
N VAL A 648 2.64 10.34 -5.93
CA VAL A 648 4.01 10.33 -5.42
C VAL A 648 4.75 11.60 -5.87
N PRO A 649 5.28 12.43 -4.96
CA PRO A 649 6.10 13.58 -5.31
C PRO A 649 7.37 13.19 -6.07
N LYS A 650 7.70 13.93 -7.12
CA LYS A 650 8.91 13.72 -7.93
C LYS A 650 9.96 14.81 -7.71
N ALA A 651 9.56 16.08 -7.83
CA ALA A 651 10.49 17.21 -7.70
C ALA A 651 9.77 18.51 -7.34
N THR A 652 10.48 19.43 -6.68
CA THR A 652 9.99 20.79 -6.46
C THR A 652 10.19 21.62 -7.72
N VAL A 653 9.12 22.24 -8.20
CA VAL A 653 9.12 23.15 -9.36
C VAL A 653 9.49 24.56 -8.94
N ARG A 654 8.87 25.07 -7.87
CA ARG A 654 9.07 26.45 -7.41
C ARG A 654 8.78 26.59 -5.93
N LYS A 655 9.49 27.52 -5.28
CA LYS A 655 9.20 28.04 -3.94
C LYS A 655 9.12 29.56 -4.01
N HIS A 656 8.17 30.16 -3.30
CA HIS A 656 8.00 31.61 -3.25
C HIS A 656 7.37 32.06 -1.92
N THR A 657 7.84 33.19 -1.39
CA THR A 657 7.34 33.81 -0.15
C THR A 657 6.89 35.23 -0.44
N VAL A 658 5.70 35.59 0.04
CA VAL A 658 5.11 36.91 -0.16
C VAL A 658 4.44 37.41 1.12
N GLU A 659 4.44 38.72 1.33
CA GLU A 659 3.68 39.37 2.39
C GLU A 659 2.50 40.14 1.77
N VAL A 660 1.29 39.93 2.30
CA VAL A 660 0.05 40.47 1.76
C VAL A 660 -0.76 41.17 2.84
N ASP A 661 -1.13 42.41 2.57
CA ASP A 661 -2.05 43.19 3.38
C ASP A 661 -3.52 42.87 3.02
N VAL A 662 -4.30 42.37 3.97
CA VAL A 662 -5.71 42.00 3.78
C VAL A 662 -6.63 42.99 4.52
N PRO A 663 -7.40 43.82 3.80
CA PRO A 663 -8.27 44.82 4.42
C PRO A 663 -9.43 44.20 5.24
N PRO A 664 -10.00 44.96 6.20
CA PRO A 664 -11.18 44.54 6.97
C PRO A 664 -12.37 44.15 6.10
N LYS A 665 -13.11 43.10 6.50
CA LYS A 665 -14.35 42.64 5.84
C LYS A 665 -14.23 42.52 4.32
N SER A 666 -13.06 42.15 3.83
CA SER A 666 -12.76 42.06 2.41
C SER A 666 -12.45 40.61 2.04
N GLY A 667 -12.91 40.24 0.85
CA GLY A 667 -12.42 39.09 0.13
C GLY A 667 -12.13 39.58 -1.26
N GLU A 668 -10.88 39.91 -1.54
CA GLU A 668 -10.27 39.82 -2.87
C GLU A 668 -8.84 40.39 -2.82
N THR A 669 -7.87 39.50 -3.01
CA THR A 669 -6.65 39.86 -3.72
C THR A 669 -6.42 38.75 -4.74
N ALA A 670 -6.67 39.03 -6.01
CA ALA A 670 -6.36 38.12 -7.10
C ALA A 670 -4.86 38.20 -7.40
N TYR A 671 -4.16 37.07 -7.24
CA TYR A 671 -2.73 36.94 -7.40
C TYR A 671 -2.32 36.87 -8.89
N LYS A 672 -2.28 38.03 -9.58
CA LYS A 672 -1.91 38.14 -11.01
C LYS A 672 -0.42 38.41 -11.29
N ASP A 673 0.41 38.59 -10.27
CA ASP A 673 1.74 39.22 -10.43
C ASP A 673 2.96 38.26 -10.57
N TYR A 674 2.76 36.98 -10.88
CA TYR A 674 3.87 36.02 -11.09
C TYR A 674 3.73 35.18 -12.35
N LYS A 675 3.09 35.78 -13.36
CA LYS A 675 2.82 35.30 -14.71
C LYS A 675 3.97 34.55 -15.42
N ASP A 676 5.23 34.74 -15.01
CA ASP A 676 6.40 34.27 -15.78
C ASP A 676 7.14 33.04 -15.21
N GLN A 677 6.63 32.29 -14.21
CA GLN A 677 7.44 31.18 -13.63
C GLN A 677 6.66 29.93 -13.16
N LEU A 678 5.96 29.23 -14.04
CA LEU A 678 5.44 27.88 -13.75
C LEU A 678 5.86 26.90 -14.84
N VAL A 679 6.44 25.75 -14.46
CA VAL A 679 7.07 24.80 -15.40
C VAL A 679 6.66 23.33 -15.13
N ASP A 680 6.16 22.68 -16.18
CA ASP A 680 6.00 21.25 -16.59
C ASP A 680 5.56 20.05 -15.71
N GLN A 681 4.80 19.15 -16.39
CA GLN A 681 4.44 17.72 -16.11
C GLN A 681 3.16 17.35 -15.33
N ALA A 682 2.03 17.98 -15.66
CA ALA A 682 0.68 17.38 -15.76
C ALA A 682 0.05 16.61 -14.57
N ALA A 683 0.64 16.62 -13.37
CA ALA A 683 -0.04 16.59 -12.07
C ALA A 683 0.85 17.30 -11.05
N LEU A 684 0.33 18.34 -10.41
CA LEU A 684 1.08 19.22 -9.52
C LEU A 684 0.34 19.39 -8.19
N MET A 685 1.10 19.56 -7.12
CA MET A 685 0.60 19.95 -5.81
C MET A 685 1.21 21.28 -5.41
N LEU A 686 0.35 22.24 -5.08
CA LEU A 686 0.69 23.49 -4.42
C LEU A 686 0.49 23.31 -2.91
N THR A 687 1.55 23.50 -2.14
CA THR A 687 1.48 23.65 -0.68
C THR A 687 1.56 25.13 -0.35
N LEU A 688 0.62 25.62 0.44
CA LEU A 688 0.60 26.97 0.98
C LEU A 688 0.71 26.89 2.49
N SER A 689 1.61 27.68 3.06
CA SER A 689 1.76 27.82 4.51
C SER A 689 2.03 29.28 4.83
N GLY A 690 1.46 29.81 5.90
CA GLY A 690 1.64 31.23 6.22
C GLY A 690 1.13 31.62 7.58
N ARG A 691 1.46 32.84 7.99
CA ARG A 691 1.11 33.39 9.30
C ARG A 691 0.51 34.78 9.17
N VAL A 692 -0.59 35.01 9.90
CA VAL A 692 -1.15 36.34 10.12
C VAL A 692 -0.37 37.03 11.24
N ARG A 693 0.32 38.12 10.92
CA ARG A 693 1.28 38.79 11.83
C ARG A 693 0.61 39.26 13.13
N GLU A 694 -0.57 39.85 13.04
CA GLU A 694 -1.23 40.47 14.19
C GLU A 694 -1.84 39.45 15.15
N THR A 695 -2.46 38.40 14.60
CA THR A 695 -3.18 37.40 15.38
C THR A 695 -2.33 36.17 15.69
N GLN A 696 -1.19 35.99 15.03
CA GLN A 696 -0.39 34.75 15.05
C GLN A 696 -1.15 33.52 14.49
N GLN A 697 -2.24 33.74 13.75
CA GLN A 697 -2.98 32.66 13.12
C GLN A 697 -2.14 32.03 11.99
N VAL A 698 -1.82 30.74 12.13
CA VAL A 698 -1.21 29.93 11.06
C VAL A 698 -2.28 29.42 10.09
N GLN A 699 -1.96 29.50 8.80
CA GLN A 699 -2.70 28.95 7.68
C GLN A 699 -1.82 27.91 6.97
N ALA A 700 -2.33 26.71 6.73
CA ALA A 700 -1.65 25.70 5.95
C ALA A 700 -2.67 24.93 5.11
N THR A 701 -2.45 24.82 3.80
CA THR A 701 -3.34 24.11 2.88
C THR A 701 -2.58 23.53 1.69
N GLN A 702 -3.15 22.50 1.07
CA GLN A 702 -2.63 21.87 -0.13
C GLN A 702 -3.70 21.86 -1.21
N PHE A 703 -3.28 22.12 -2.46
CA PHE A 703 -4.15 22.16 -3.62
C PHE A 703 -3.51 21.43 -4.79
N SER A 704 -4.20 20.43 -5.34
CA SER A 704 -3.71 19.63 -6.46
C SER A 704 -4.39 20.01 -7.77
N PHE A 705 -3.62 20.08 -8.86
CA PHE A 705 -4.13 20.40 -10.20
C PHE A 705 -3.33 19.68 -11.29
N ARG A 706 -3.82 19.68 -12.54
CA ARG A 706 -3.14 19.07 -13.70
C ARG A 706 -3.07 20.02 -14.88
N LEU A 707 -2.07 19.81 -15.74
CA LEU A 707 -1.96 20.47 -17.04
C LEU A 707 -2.73 19.64 -18.07
N ARG A 708 -3.65 20.26 -18.80
CA ARG A 708 -4.42 19.58 -19.86
C ARG A 708 -3.65 19.57 -21.17
N THR A 709 -3.68 18.47 -21.89
CA THR A 709 -3.16 18.38 -23.26
C THR A 709 -4.23 18.89 -24.25
N PRO A 710 -3.82 19.47 -25.40
CA PRO A 710 -4.77 19.87 -26.43
C PRO A 710 -5.39 18.64 -27.11
N ASP A 711 -6.65 18.75 -27.51
CA ASP A 711 -7.35 17.69 -28.25
C ASP A 711 -6.97 17.70 -29.74
N LEU A 712 -7.10 16.54 -30.39
CA LEU A 712 -7.07 16.45 -31.84
C LEU A 712 -8.38 16.98 -32.42
N ILE A 713 -8.28 17.88 -33.38
CA ILE A 713 -9.44 18.44 -34.07
C ILE A 713 -9.70 17.59 -35.31
N ILE A 714 -10.78 16.81 -35.29
CA ILE A 714 -11.21 15.95 -36.41
C ILE A 714 -12.39 16.61 -37.12
N LYS A 715 -12.19 17.03 -38.37
CA LYS A 715 -13.21 17.66 -39.22
C LYS A 715 -13.48 16.79 -40.44
N ALA A 716 -14.70 16.83 -40.97
CA ALA A 716 -14.97 16.27 -42.30
C ALA A 716 -14.31 17.18 -43.36
N SER A 717 -13.54 16.59 -44.27
CA SER A 717 -12.84 17.36 -45.30
C SER A 717 -13.84 17.81 -46.38
N LYS A 718 -14.24 19.09 -46.35
CA LYS A 718 -14.86 19.86 -47.46
C LYS A 718 -16.17 19.36 -48.06
N THR A 719 -16.83 18.34 -47.52
CA THR A 719 -18.26 18.05 -47.76
C THR A 719 -19.08 18.59 -46.59
N PRO A 720 -20.33 19.07 -46.79
CA PRO A 720 -21.17 19.52 -45.68
C PRO A 720 -21.28 18.41 -44.63
N ILE A 721 -21.33 18.81 -43.37
CA ILE A 721 -21.51 17.96 -42.19
C ILE A 721 -22.56 16.85 -42.50
N GLY A 722 -22.15 15.58 -42.43
CA GLY A 722 -23.05 14.51 -42.03
C GLY A 722 -23.64 13.56 -43.09
N LYS A 723 -22.95 13.23 -44.19
CA LYS A 723 -23.38 12.12 -45.07
C LYS A 723 -22.22 11.26 -45.55
N ALA A 724 -21.60 10.50 -44.65
CA ALA A 724 -20.84 9.33 -45.08
C ALA A 724 -21.85 8.28 -45.55
N VAL A 725 -21.58 7.54 -46.62
CA VAL A 725 -22.50 6.50 -47.12
C VAL A 725 -21.81 5.15 -47.01
N VAL A 726 -22.56 4.11 -46.59
CA VAL A 726 -22.02 2.75 -46.54
C VAL A 726 -21.48 2.35 -47.91
N GLY A 727 -20.20 1.95 -47.95
CA GLY A 727 -19.51 1.54 -49.17
C GLY A 727 -18.94 2.68 -50.02
N GLU A 728 -19.04 3.95 -49.59
CA GLU A 728 -18.44 5.09 -50.29
C GLU A 728 -17.22 5.66 -49.56
N LYS A 729 -16.21 6.08 -50.33
CA LYS A 729 -14.97 6.63 -49.79
C LYS A 729 -15.22 8.00 -49.17
N THR A 730 -15.02 8.09 -47.86
CA THR A 730 -15.19 9.31 -47.05
C THR A 730 -13.82 9.87 -46.67
N ALA A 731 -13.68 11.19 -46.63
CA ALA A 731 -12.45 11.90 -46.27
C ALA A 731 -12.62 12.69 -44.98
N ILE A 732 -11.64 12.62 -44.10
CA ILE A 732 -11.56 13.41 -42.87
C ILE A 732 -10.23 14.14 -42.79
N GLU A 733 -10.23 15.26 -42.08
CA GLU A 733 -9.08 16.07 -41.77
C GLU A 733 -8.83 16.02 -40.26
N ILE A 734 -7.64 15.56 -39.87
CA ILE A 734 -7.17 15.60 -38.49
C ILE A 734 -6.15 16.72 -38.40
N SER A 735 -6.41 17.68 -37.52
CA SER A 735 -5.52 18.80 -37.27
C SER A 735 -5.05 18.83 -35.83
N PHE A 736 -3.78 19.17 -35.64
CA PHE A 736 -3.11 19.24 -34.35
C PHE A 736 -2.12 20.38 -34.34
N THR A 737 -2.02 21.09 -33.23
CA THR A 737 -1.00 22.12 -33.01
C THR A 737 -0.12 21.67 -31.86
N ASN A 738 1.19 21.56 -32.10
CA ASN A 738 2.16 21.26 -31.05
C ASN A 738 2.13 22.37 -30.00
N PRO A 739 1.72 22.10 -28.74
CA PRO A 739 1.64 23.12 -27.72
C PRO A 739 3.02 23.45 -27.12
N LEU A 740 4.06 22.66 -27.37
CA LEU A 740 5.34 22.79 -26.69
C LEU A 740 6.31 23.75 -27.40
N PRO A 741 7.18 24.46 -26.64
CA PRO A 741 8.30 25.23 -27.17
C PRO A 741 9.48 24.33 -27.64
N GLN A 742 9.20 23.08 -28.02
CA GLN A 742 10.19 22.11 -28.53
C GLN A 742 9.59 21.24 -29.64
N VAL A 743 10.47 20.59 -30.42
CA VAL A 743 10.07 19.68 -31.51
C VAL A 743 9.55 18.36 -30.93
N LEU A 744 8.35 17.93 -31.35
CA LEU A 744 7.85 16.58 -31.10
C LEU A 744 8.50 15.64 -32.13
N LYS A 745 9.14 14.56 -31.67
CA LYS A 745 9.88 13.66 -32.57
C LYS A 745 9.14 12.35 -32.78
N ALA A 746 9.26 11.80 -33.99
CA ALA A 746 8.70 10.50 -34.35
C ALA A 746 7.20 10.34 -33.99
N VAL A 747 6.42 11.39 -34.24
CA VAL A 747 4.99 11.45 -33.95
C VAL A 747 4.23 10.41 -34.77
N THR A 748 3.33 9.68 -34.09
CA THR A 748 2.43 8.70 -34.69
C THR A 748 0.98 9.05 -34.37
N PHE A 749 0.11 9.05 -35.38
CA PHE A 749 -1.33 9.16 -35.20
C PHE A 749 -1.97 7.77 -35.22
N ASN A 750 -2.84 7.47 -34.26
CA ASN A 750 -3.67 6.27 -34.25
C ASN A 750 -5.11 6.66 -34.51
N MET A 751 -5.85 5.87 -35.28
CA MET A 751 -7.25 6.13 -35.58
C MET A 751 -8.07 4.86 -35.59
N GLU A 752 -9.31 4.92 -35.11
CA GLU A 752 -10.24 3.80 -35.16
C GLU A 752 -11.70 4.28 -35.09
N GLY A 753 -12.61 3.49 -35.62
CA GLY A 753 -14.05 3.75 -35.50
C GLY A 753 -14.85 2.55 -35.95
N LEU A 754 -15.65 1.98 -35.05
CA LEU A 754 -16.46 0.80 -35.33
C LEU A 754 -17.40 1.07 -36.51
N GLY A 755 -17.31 0.27 -37.57
CA GLY A 755 -18.10 0.46 -38.79
C GLY A 755 -17.62 1.60 -39.71
N LEU A 756 -16.51 2.27 -39.37
CA LEU A 756 -15.86 3.31 -40.18
C LEU A 756 -14.49 2.84 -40.68
N LEU A 757 -13.60 2.45 -39.77
CA LEU A 757 -12.27 1.90 -40.05
C LEU A 757 -11.76 1.04 -38.88
N THR A 758 -10.99 0.01 -39.22
CA THR A 758 -10.18 -0.72 -38.24
C THR A 758 -9.00 0.13 -37.75
N ALA A 759 -8.47 -0.20 -36.57
CA ALA A 759 -7.36 0.53 -35.96
C ALA A 759 -6.17 0.68 -36.92
N ARG A 760 -5.74 1.92 -37.16
CA ARG A 760 -4.67 2.26 -38.09
C ARG A 760 -3.67 3.20 -37.44
N LYS A 761 -2.37 2.95 -37.68
CA LYS A 761 -1.26 3.80 -37.22
C LYS A 761 -0.60 4.51 -38.39
N ILE A 762 -0.40 5.82 -38.28
CA ILE A 762 0.19 6.68 -39.30
C ILE A 762 1.44 7.33 -38.71
N LYS A 763 2.62 6.95 -39.22
CA LYS A 763 3.88 7.58 -38.85
C LYS A 763 4.01 8.91 -39.59
N TYR A 764 3.95 10.03 -38.86
CA TYR A 764 4.07 11.37 -39.43
C TYR A 764 5.52 11.85 -39.49
N GLY A 765 6.29 11.61 -38.42
CA GLY A 765 7.65 12.15 -38.28
C GLY A 765 7.69 13.28 -37.25
N ASP A 766 8.50 14.30 -37.50
CA ASP A 766 8.72 15.37 -36.51
C ASP A 766 7.74 16.54 -36.72
N ILE A 767 7.21 17.09 -35.62
CA ILE A 767 6.37 18.29 -35.62
C ILE A 767 7.17 19.42 -34.95
N GLY A 768 7.42 20.49 -35.70
CA GLY A 768 8.15 21.66 -35.23
C GLY A 768 7.53 22.29 -33.98
N SER A 769 8.34 23.05 -33.22
CA SER A 769 7.84 23.80 -32.06
C SER A 769 6.70 24.74 -32.45
N ARG A 770 5.61 24.73 -31.68
CA ARG A 770 4.39 25.54 -31.93
C ARG A 770 3.77 25.37 -33.33
N ALA A 771 4.19 24.36 -34.11
CA ALA A 771 3.72 24.14 -35.46
C ALA A 771 2.36 23.42 -35.47
N SER A 772 1.51 23.79 -36.43
CA SER A 772 0.28 23.07 -36.74
C SER A 772 0.48 22.11 -37.89
N VAL A 773 -0.14 20.94 -37.80
CA VAL A 773 -0.17 19.92 -38.83
C VAL A 773 -1.61 19.58 -39.15
N SER A 774 -1.85 19.21 -40.41
CA SER A 774 -3.13 18.67 -40.86
C SER A 774 -2.89 17.45 -41.74
N LEU A 775 -3.65 16.39 -41.49
CA LEU A 775 -3.61 15.12 -42.19
C LEU A 775 -4.99 14.82 -42.76
N THR A 776 -5.06 14.51 -44.05
CA THR A 776 -6.28 14.03 -44.69
C THR A 776 -6.23 12.52 -44.83
N GLU A 777 -7.18 11.84 -44.20
CA GLU A 777 -7.30 10.39 -44.24
C GLU A 777 -8.63 9.96 -44.85
N TYR A 778 -8.61 8.78 -45.46
CA TYR A 778 -9.76 8.21 -46.15
C TYR A 778 -10.17 6.87 -45.56
N PHE A 779 -11.47 6.62 -45.47
CA PHE A 779 -12.03 5.34 -45.07
C PHE A 779 -13.32 5.04 -45.84
N ILE A 780 -13.81 3.80 -45.73
CA ILE A 780 -15.05 3.35 -46.35
C ILE A 780 -15.94 2.80 -45.24
N PRO A 781 -17.04 3.49 -44.86
CA PRO A 781 -17.95 3.00 -43.84
C PRO A 781 -18.59 1.67 -44.25
N THR A 782 -18.75 0.77 -43.29
CA THR A 782 -19.39 -0.54 -43.49
C THR A 782 -20.73 -0.66 -42.78
N LEU A 783 -21.02 0.20 -41.80
CA LEU A 783 -22.25 0.15 -41.02
C LEU A 783 -22.97 1.52 -41.03
N PRO A 784 -24.30 1.55 -41.27
CA PRO A 784 -25.08 2.79 -41.23
C PRO A 784 -25.34 3.25 -39.79
N GLY A 785 -25.89 4.46 -39.63
CA GLY A 785 -26.26 5.07 -38.34
C GLY A 785 -25.18 5.98 -37.74
N PRO A 786 -25.40 6.49 -36.52
CA PRO A 786 -24.42 7.31 -35.81
C PRO A 786 -23.20 6.48 -35.41
N ARG A 787 -22.01 6.95 -35.79
CA ARG A 787 -20.71 6.32 -35.52
C ARG A 787 -19.76 7.32 -34.88
N LYS A 788 -18.81 6.81 -34.09
CA LYS A 788 -17.74 7.62 -33.51
C LYS A 788 -16.41 7.26 -34.16
N LEU A 789 -15.68 8.29 -34.53
CA LEU A 789 -14.31 8.19 -35.00
C LEU A 789 -13.40 8.75 -33.92
N LEU A 790 -12.44 7.94 -33.46
CA LEU A 790 -11.45 8.29 -32.47
C LEU A 790 -10.09 8.46 -33.16
N ALA A 791 -9.32 9.43 -32.70
CA ALA A 791 -7.92 9.57 -33.05
C ALA A 791 -7.07 9.86 -31.80
N SER A 792 -5.83 9.42 -31.79
CA SER A 792 -4.83 9.79 -30.79
C SER A 792 -3.48 10.11 -31.42
N LEU A 793 -2.68 10.90 -30.73
CA LEU A 793 -1.32 11.24 -31.11
C LEU A 793 -0.38 10.72 -30.03
N ASP A 794 0.65 10.00 -30.47
CA ASP A 794 1.66 9.37 -29.61
C ASP A 794 3.06 9.88 -29.96
N CYS A 795 3.78 10.37 -28.96
CA CYS A 795 5.21 10.70 -29.02
C CYS A 795 5.79 10.81 -27.60
N LYS A 796 7.12 10.76 -27.49
CA LYS A 796 7.81 10.79 -26.18
C LYS A 796 7.65 12.13 -25.45
N GLN A 797 7.61 13.23 -26.20
CA GLN A 797 7.59 14.59 -25.64
C GLN A 797 6.20 15.04 -25.16
N LEU A 798 5.14 14.45 -25.72
CA LEU A 798 3.76 14.82 -25.44
C LEU A 798 2.88 13.56 -25.55
N THR A 799 2.27 13.18 -24.44
CA THR A 799 1.41 12.00 -24.32
C THR A 799 -0.03 12.44 -24.08
N GLN A 800 -0.99 11.52 -24.14
CA GLN A 800 -2.41 11.76 -23.82
C GLN A 800 -3.14 12.79 -24.72
N VAL A 801 -2.74 12.92 -25.99
CA VAL A 801 -3.46 13.73 -26.98
C VAL A 801 -4.46 12.84 -27.72
N HIS A 802 -5.75 13.19 -27.65
CA HIS A 802 -6.83 12.42 -28.26
C HIS A 802 -7.90 13.34 -28.85
N GLY A 803 -8.73 12.82 -29.74
CA GLY A 803 -9.89 13.52 -30.28
C GLY A 803 -10.95 12.54 -30.73
N VAL A 804 -12.20 13.00 -30.73
CA VAL A 804 -13.34 12.21 -31.17
C VAL A 804 -14.27 13.07 -32.01
N THR A 805 -14.91 12.47 -33.01
CA THR A 805 -15.97 13.12 -33.78
C THR A 805 -17.10 12.15 -34.08
N ASP A 806 -18.31 12.68 -34.15
CA ASP A 806 -19.51 11.95 -34.53
C ASP A 806 -19.71 12.00 -36.04
N ILE A 807 -19.96 10.84 -36.64
CA ILE A 807 -20.19 10.67 -38.08
C ILE A 807 -21.50 9.92 -38.26
N THR A 808 -22.48 10.57 -38.90
CA THR A 808 -23.70 9.88 -39.34
C THR A 808 -23.44 9.22 -40.70
N VAL A 809 -23.65 7.90 -40.75
CA VAL A 809 -23.48 7.11 -41.96
C VAL A 809 -24.86 6.73 -42.53
N GLU A 810 -25.16 7.13 -43.77
CA GLU A 810 -26.39 6.79 -44.48
C GLU A 810 -26.30 5.41 -45.16
N GLU A 811 -27.44 4.74 -45.29
CA GLU A 811 -27.53 3.54 -46.12
C GLU A 811 -27.39 3.89 -47.60
N LYS A 812 -26.77 2.99 -48.37
CA LYS A 812 -26.64 3.15 -49.81
C LYS A 812 -28.03 2.96 -50.46
N SER A 813 -28.60 4.03 -50.99
CA SER A 813 -29.90 3.96 -51.67
C SER A 813 -29.78 3.13 -52.95
N ASN A 814 -30.36 1.93 -52.93
CA ASN A 814 -30.59 1.18 -54.16
C ASN A 814 -31.75 1.86 -54.90
N SER A 815 -31.45 2.55 -56.00
CA SER A 815 -32.47 3.05 -56.94
C SER A 815 -33.36 1.89 -57.38
N SER A 816 -34.61 1.90 -56.92
CA SER A 816 -35.62 0.90 -57.25
C SER A 816 -36.08 1.06 -58.70
N VAL A 817 -35.86 0.01 -59.49
CA VAL A 817 -36.62 -0.26 -60.71
C VAL A 817 -38.09 -0.40 -60.31
N GLY A 818 -38.94 0.40 -60.95
CA GLY A 818 -40.34 0.56 -60.56
C GLY A 818 -41.17 -0.70 -60.67
N ARG A 819 -42.16 -0.80 -59.78
CA ARG A 819 -43.44 -1.42 -60.10
C ARG A 819 -44.55 -0.74 -59.30
N SER A 820 -45.46 -0.17 -60.08
CA SER A 820 -46.76 0.37 -59.69
C SER A 820 -47.61 -0.65 -58.96
N GLU A 821 -48.31 -0.24 -57.90
CA GLU A 821 -49.69 -0.63 -57.70
C GLU A 821 -50.42 0.37 -56.79
N GLN A 822 -51.70 0.55 -57.13
CA GLN A 822 -52.63 1.59 -56.72
C GLN A 822 -53.18 1.34 -55.30
N GLY A 823 -53.68 2.40 -54.65
CA GLY A 823 -54.61 2.21 -53.52
C GLY A 823 -54.67 3.37 -52.54
N SER A 824 -55.34 4.45 -52.93
CA SER A 824 -55.81 5.54 -52.08
C SER A 824 -56.65 5.09 -50.89
N THR A 825 -56.52 5.73 -49.71
CA THR A 825 -57.58 6.29 -48.81
C THR A 825 -56.87 6.90 -47.57
N ILE A 826 -56.58 8.20 -47.50
CA ILE A 826 -57.30 9.35 -46.88
C ILE A 826 -57.68 9.20 -45.38
N TYR A 827 -57.31 10.25 -44.62
CA TYR A 827 -57.65 10.71 -43.26
C TYR A 827 -56.75 10.17 -42.13
N GLY A 828 -56.16 10.98 -41.25
CA GLY A 828 -56.25 12.43 -41.03
C GLY A 828 -55.24 12.85 -39.95
N SER A 829 -54.82 14.10 -40.02
CA SER A 829 -54.00 14.84 -39.05
C SER A 829 -54.73 15.10 -37.73
N ILE A 830 -54.00 15.15 -36.61
CA ILE A 830 -54.12 16.05 -35.43
C ILE A 830 -52.93 15.69 -34.52
N SER A 831 -51.86 16.49 -34.48
CA SER A 831 -51.57 17.70 -33.69
C SER A 831 -50.98 17.42 -32.30
N ASN A 832 -49.80 18.00 -32.09
CA ASN A 832 -49.26 18.63 -30.87
C ASN A 832 -49.20 17.82 -29.57
N ASP A 833 -48.00 17.68 -28.99
CA ASP A 833 -47.57 18.58 -27.89
C ASP A 833 -46.14 18.30 -27.41
N PHE A 834 -45.40 19.40 -27.27
CA PHE A 834 -44.41 19.81 -26.26
C PHE A 834 -43.41 18.85 -25.55
N CYS A 835 -42.20 19.41 -25.42
CA CYS A 835 -41.17 19.27 -24.36
C CYS A 835 -40.34 17.98 -24.28
N PHE A 836 -39.04 18.07 -24.60
CA PHE A 836 -37.98 18.53 -23.69
C PHE A 836 -36.81 19.13 -24.46
#